data_AF-G7H4E9-F1
#
_entry.id   AF-G7H4E9-F1
#
_cell.length_a   1.000
_cell.length_b   1.000
_cell.length_c   1.000
_cell.angle_alpha   90.00
_cell.angle_beta   90.00
_cell.angle_gamma   90.00
#
_symmetry.space_group_name_H-M   'P 1'
#
loop_
_entity.id
_entity.type
_entity.pdbx_description
1 polymer ?
#
loop_
_entity_poly.entity_id
_entity_poly.type
_entity_poly.pdbx_seq_one_letter_code
_entity_poly.pdbx_strand_id
1 'polypeptide(L)'
;MMEYVTWGAVLAVKPLPQAKTRLNGEADDRAALVLAMLSDALAAAADAGLASLVVTPDPRIAKAARSAGALTADEPADSRGLNAAFVHGQRVLADHDPAVDSVVFLQADLPAASADGLLAALSAHEQRTDSLHRQSFIADLDGTGTAALLRPVDVDEPPLFGPDSAAAHRRAGVVDLTPGDEAGDGAWSGLRADVDTLADLTRAARIGVGAATAEWLRARSLPSDAGAPGVVHDEAVSADAPETPAQTPSTTVEPRVIETITTDPGPGAPPAATAQPDESADLPADRYLNRELSWLDFNSRVLALAEDQSLPLLERAKFLAIFTSNLDEFFMVRVAGLKRRDETGLSVRSADGLSPREQLHRIALRTQSIATRQARVFNESVKPALDEEGIHIVSWSDLDAPQRERLVGYFNDQVFPVLTPLAVDPAHPFPYISGLSLNLAVTVRDRTDGAEHFARVKVPDNVARFLRVDQLVGTEPGQDGPRDVVFLPLEEVISANLGELFPGMDIVEHHAFRITRNADFEVDEDRDEDLLQALERELARRRFGSPVRLEIEEDMSEHMLDLLLRELDVDPADVIAVPGPLDLSSLFQIYDVDRPALKDPPFVPVTNPAFGERETPKSVFSTLREGDVLVHHPYESFSTSVQRFIEQAAADPQVLAIKQTLYRTSGDSPVVDALIAAAEAGKQVVALVEIKARFDEQANIKWARKLEQAGVHVVYGLVGLKTHCKTCLVVRREGSTIRRYCHIGTGNYNPKTARLYEDVGLFTAAPEIGADLTDLFNTLTGYSRKHSYRNLLVAPDGIRSGIIERIGNEIARHREGDRSARIRLKANALVDEQIIDALYRASQAGVPVEIVVRGICALRPAIPGVSDNITVRSILGRFLEHSRIFQFGAQDEFWIGSADMMHRNLDRRVEVLVKVENPRLTQQLADIFDSALDPRTRCWVLGHDGGWTASPGADVEVRDHQTDLMARYRRAAAGSA
;
A
#
# COMPACT_ATOMS: atom_id res chain seq x y z
N MET A 1 4.19 -1.17 9.83
CA MET A 1 5.65 -1.22 9.90
C MET A 1 6.07 0.19 10.18
N MET A 2 6.55 0.41 11.40
CA MET A 2 7.31 1.61 11.72
C MET A 2 8.54 1.59 10.81
N GLU A 3 8.92 2.74 10.28
CA GLU A 3 10.26 2.90 9.73
C GLU A 3 11.24 2.55 10.86
N TYR A 4 12.23 1.72 10.57
CA TYR A 4 13.26 1.42 11.55
C TYR A 4 14.11 2.67 11.70
N VAL A 5 13.81 3.48 12.70
CA VAL A 5 14.54 4.70 13.01
C VAL A 5 15.99 4.33 13.31
N THR A 6 16.91 4.76 12.45
CA THR A 6 18.34 4.58 12.74
C THR A 6 18.74 5.60 13.80
N TRP A 7 19.23 5.13 14.94
CA TRP A 7 19.60 5.96 16.06
C TRP A 7 21.11 6.22 16.13
N GLY A 8 21.47 7.49 16.25
CA GLY A 8 22.83 7.94 16.58
C GLY A 8 22.95 8.40 18.03
N ALA A 9 24.16 8.35 18.60
CA ALA A 9 24.45 8.87 19.93
C ALA A 9 25.35 10.10 19.84
N VAL A 10 24.94 11.22 20.42
CA VAL A 10 25.76 12.44 20.53
C VAL A 10 26.15 12.66 21.99
N LEU A 11 27.44 12.74 22.26
CA LEU A 11 28.01 12.99 23.58
C LEU A 11 28.79 14.30 23.55
N ALA A 12 28.61 15.16 24.55
CA ALA A 12 29.31 16.45 24.63
C ALA A 12 30.16 16.51 25.92
N VAL A 13 31.48 16.73 25.78
CA VAL A 13 32.43 16.64 26.90
C VAL A 13 33.27 17.90 27.05
N LYS A 14 33.14 18.55 28.21
CA LYS A 14 33.93 19.71 28.60
C LYS A 14 35.42 19.37 28.66
N PRO A 15 36.33 20.35 28.42
CA PRO A 15 37.77 20.14 28.57
C PRO A 15 38.14 19.53 29.92
N LEU A 16 39.10 18.60 29.96
CA LEU A 16 39.46 17.87 31.18
C LEU A 16 39.82 18.77 32.40
N PRO A 17 40.46 19.96 32.24
CA PRO A 17 40.68 20.87 33.36
C PRO A 17 39.39 21.41 34.01
N GLN A 18 38.29 21.48 33.24
CA GLN A 18 36.99 22.03 33.65
C GLN A 18 35.93 20.94 33.91
N ALA A 19 36.18 19.71 33.49
CA ALA A 19 35.29 18.58 33.72
C ALA A 19 35.26 18.17 35.20
N LYS A 20 34.04 17.89 35.70
CA LYS A 20 33.74 17.27 37.00
C LYS A 20 34.51 17.80 38.22
N THR A 21 34.74 19.11 38.28
CA THR A 21 35.50 19.79 39.35
C THR A 21 34.95 19.63 40.78
N ARG A 22 33.76 19.03 40.93
CA ARG A 22 33.13 18.62 42.20
C ARG A 22 33.66 17.27 42.73
N LEU A 23 34.37 16.48 41.91
CA LEU A 23 35.05 15.25 42.32
C LEU A 23 36.40 15.60 42.97
N ASN A 24 36.57 15.20 44.24
CA ASN A 24 37.81 15.38 44.98
C ASN A 24 38.91 14.43 44.48
N GLY A 25 40.06 14.98 44.08
CA GLY A 25 41.23 14.24 43.61
C GLY A 25 42.25 15.17 42.96
N GLU A 26 43.43 14.66 42.63
CA GLU A 26 44.41 15.40 41.82
C GLU A 26 43.87 15.64 40.40
N ALA A 27 44.38 16.66 39.71
CA ALA A 27 43.82 17.07 38.41
C ALA A 27 43.96 15.98 37.32
N ASP A 28 45.08 15.27 37.31
CA ASP A 28 45.30 14.13 36.40
C ASP A 28 44.45 12.92 36.78
N ASP A 29 44.15 12.75 38.08
CA ASP A 29 43.34 11.65 38.57
C ASP A 29 41.86 11.79 38.17
N ARG A 30 41.33 13.02 38.33
CA ARG A 30 40.02 13.40 37.82
C ARG A 30 39.94 13.27 36.30
N ALA A 31 41.00 13.64 35.59
CA ALA A 31 41.05 13.49 34.13
C ALA A 31 41.00 12.01 33.70
N ALA A 32 41.68 11.12 34.42
CA ALA A 32 41.61 9.67 34.18
C ALA A 32 40.19 9.12 34.41
N LEU A 33 39.49 9.57 35.45
CA LEU A 33 38.10 9.16 35.70
C LEU A 33 37.15 9.65 34.61
N VAL A 34 37.26 10.91 34.16
CA VAL A 34 36.41 11.44 33.07
C VAL A 34 36.60 10.65 31.77
N LEU A 35 37.83 10.24 31.45
CA LEU A 35 38.10 9.39 30.28
C LEU A 35 37.56 7.95 30.46
N ALA A 36 37.59 7.41 31.69
CA ALA A 36 37.03 6.10 31.98
C ALA A 36 35.49 6.08 31.82
N MET A 37 34.78 7.06 32.40
CA MET A 37 33.32 7.15 32.29
C MET A 37 32.87 7.37 30.84
N LEU A 38 33.60 8.18 30.06
CA LEU A 38 33.35 8.34 28.63
C LEU A 38 33.55 7.03 27.86
N SER A 39 34.58 6.24 28.19
CA SER A 39 34.83 4.94 27.55
C SER A 39 33.71 3.95 27.82
N ASP A 40 33.16 3.93 29.04
CA ASP A 40 32.06 3.04 29.41
C ASP A 40 30.74 3.47 28.73
N ALA A 41 30.45 4.78 28.67
CA ALA A 41 29.28 5.31 27.97
C ALA A 41 29.32 5.07 26.45
N LEU A 42 30.51 5.18 25.83
CA LEU A 42 30.71 4.84 24.42
C LEU A 42 30.60 3.34 24.15
N ALA A 43 31.10 2.48 25.05
CA ALA A 43 30.93 1.04 24.95
C ALA A 43 29.44 0.65 24.98
N ALA A 44 28.67 1.20 25.93
CA ALA A 44 27.22 0.97 26.01
C ALA A 44 26.48 1.41 24.74
N ALA A 45 26.85 2.55 24.14
CA ALA A 45 26.26 3.02 22.89
C ALA A 45 26.63 2.13 21.69
N ALA A 46 27.89 1.70 21.60
CA ALA A 46 28.36 0.79 20.54
C ALA A 46 27.70 -0.60 20.64
N ASP A 47 27.58 -1.15 21.85
CA ASP A 47 26.91 -2.43 22.10
C ASP A 47 25.38 -2.35 21.84
N ALA A 48 24.78 -1.15 21.94
CA ALA A 48 23.42 -0.87 21.50
C ALA A 48 23.29 -0.61 19.97
N GLY A 49 24.39 -0.68 19.21
CA GLY A 49 24.41 -0.46 17.76
C GLY A 49 24.39 1.00 17.31
N LEU A 50 24.67 1.96 18.20
CA LEU A 50 24.53 3.39 17.91
C LEU A 50 25.81 4.01 17.34
N ALA A 51 25.69 4.62 16.15
CA ALA A 51 26.74 5.46 15.59
C ALA A 51 27.01 6.64 16.53
N SER A 52 28.19 6.67 17.14
CA SER A 52 28.51 7.57 18.25
C SER A 52 29.42 8.73 17.82
N LEU A 53 29.07 9.96 18.20
CA LEU A 53 29.86 11.17 17.95
C LEU A 53 30.12 11.94 19.25
N VAL A 54 31.38 12.29 19.48
CA VAL A 54 31.83 13.06 20.65
C VAL A 54 32.22 14.49 20.26
N VAL A 55 31.52 15.47 20.81
CA VAL A 55 31.84 16.91 20.66
C VAL A 55 32.75 17.34 21.81
N THR A 56 33.98 17.74 21.50
CA THR A 56 34.95 18.21 22.49
C THR A 56 36.12 18.98 21.87
N PRO A 57 36.61 20.06 22.50
CA PRO A 57 37.84 20.73 22.07
C PRO A 57 39.11 20.22 22.80
N ASP A 58 39.03 19.18 23.65
CA ASP A 58 40.22 18.59 24.31
C ASP A 58 40.79 17.42 23.47
N PRO A 59 42.02 17.52 22.95
CA PRO A 59 42.59 16.50 22.07
C PRO A 59 42.82 15.15 22.75
N ARG A 60 42.85 15.09 24.09
CA ARG A 60 42.94 13.81 24.83
C ARG A 60 41.60 13.09 24.84
N ILE A 61 40.50 13.83 25.03
CA ILE A 61 39.14 13.29 24.95
C ILE A 61 38.86 12.82 23.53
N ALA A 62 39.15 13.65 22.52
CA ALA A 62 38.97 13.28 21.12
C ALA A 62 39.83 12.06 20.71
N LYS A 63 41.04 11.91 21.27
CA LYS A 63 41.85 10.70 21.08
C LYS A 63 41.20 9.47 21.72
N ALA A 64 40.66 9.59 22.94
CA ALA A 64 40.00 8.48 23.61
C ALA A 64 38.74 8.03 22.85
N ALA A 65 37.87 8.98 22.46
CA ALA A 65 36.68 8.72 21.65
C ALA A 65 36.97 7.94 20.36
N ARG A 66 37.93 8.41 19.54
CA ARG A 66 38.36 7.68 18.34
C ARG A 66 38.99 6.31 18.63
N SER A 67 39.61 6.13 19.80
CA SER A 67 40.15 4.82 20.21
C SER A 67 39.04 3.83 20.58
N ALA A 68 37.87 4.33 20.99
CA ALA A 68 36.66 3.57 21.24
C ALA A 68 35.72 3.47 20.01
N GLY A 69 36.19 3.86 18.82
CA GLY A 69 35.43 3.77 17.57
C GLY A 69 34.46 4.92 17.29
N ALA A 70 34.38 5.93 18.15
CA ALA A 70 33.47 7.07 17.97
C ALA A 70 34.03 8.16 17.04
N LEU A 71 33.14 8.82 16.31
CA LEU A 71 33.41 10.06 15.58
C LEU A 71 33.71 11.20 16.55
N THR A 72 34.38 12.25 16.07
CA THR A 72 34.72 13.42 16.89
C THR A 72 34.56 14.73 16.13
N ALA A 73 33.94 15.72 16.77
CA ALA A 73 33.84 17.08 16.28
C ALA A 73 34.44 18.07 17.30
N ASP A 74 35.13 19.10 16.82
CA ASP A 74 35.56 20.22 17.66
C ASP A 74 34.35 21.13 18.00
N GLU A 75 34.29 21.69 19.21
CA GLU A 75 33.22 22.63 19.59
C GLU A 75 33.38 23.96 18.82
N PRO A 76 32.38 24.43 18.04
CA PRO A 76 32.50 25.66 17.26
C PRO A 76 32.79 26.90 18.11
N ALA A 77 33.67 27.79 17.62
CA ALA A 77 34.21 28.89 18.43
C ALA A 77 33.17 29.96 18.85
N ASP A 78 32.04 30.01 18.15
CA ASP A 78 30.88 30.87 18.40
C ASP A 78 29.78 30.21 19.26
N SER A 79 29.76 28.87 19.33
CA SER A 79 28.91 28.12 20.25
C SER A 79 29.61 27.88 21.59
N ARG A 80 29.03 28.37 22.69
CA ARG A 80 29.52 28.03 24.04
C ARG A 80 28.42 27.37 24.85
N GLY A 81 28.59 26.09 25.15
CA GLY A 81 27.80 25.39 26.15
C GLY A 81 27.06 24.15 25.62
N LEU A 82 26.66 23.32 26.58
CA LEU A 82 26.21 21.94 26.37
C LEU A 82 25.13 21.78 25.30
N ASN A 83 24.11 22.65 25.31
CA ASN A 83 23.01 22.60 24.33
C ASN A 83 23.46 22.88 22.89
N ALA A 84 24.40 23.80 22.71
CA ALA A 84 24.92 24.14 21.39
C ALA A 84 25.89 23.07 20.87
N ALA A 85 26.67 22.46 21.77
CA ALA A 85 27.50 21.30 21.44
C ALA A 85 26.64 20.11 20.96
N PHE A 86 25.52 19.79 21.63
CA PHE A 86 24.60 18.73 21.17
C PHE A 86 23.98 19.03 19.79
N VAL A 87 23.52 20.27 19.55
CA VAL A 87 22.96 20.66 18.23
C VAL A 87 24.02 20.61 17.12
N HIS A 88 25.26 21.00 17.41
CA HIS A 88 26.36 20.85 16.46
C HIS A 88 26.66 19.37 16.17
N GLY A 89 26.75 18.54 17.22
CA GLY A 89 27.02 17.12 17.09
C GLY A 89 25.94 16.35 16.33
N GLN A 90 24.66 16.71 16.51
CA GLN A 90 23.54 16.17 15.71
C GLN A 90 23.77 16.41 14.21
N ARG A 91 24.11 17.65 13.83
CA ARG A 91 24.33 18.01 12.42
C ARG A 91 25.53 17.26 11.83
N VAL A 92 26.67 17.25 12.54
CA VAL A 92 27.87 16.54 12.05
C VAL A 92 27.64 15.01 11.96
N LEU A 93 26.82 14.43 12.84
CA LEU A 93 26.49 13.01 12.79
C LEU A 93 25.57 12.69 11.59
N ALA A 94 24.51 13.47 11.37
CA ALA A 94 23.61 13.32 10.23
C ALA A 94 24.29 13.61 8.87
N ASP A 95 25.21 14.59 8.83
CA ASP A 95 26.03 14.88 7.63
C ASP A 95 27.03 13.75 7.32
N HIS A 96 27.46 12.98 8.34
CA HIS A 96 28.41 11.87 8.18
C HIS A 96 27.73 10.55 7.83
N ASP A 97 26.57 10.28 8.43
CA ASP A 97 25.75 9.10 8.17
C ASP A 97 24.29 9.53 7.90
N PRO A 98 23.94 9.75 6.61
CA PRO A 98 22.59 10.14 6.22
C PRO A 98 21.50 9.10 6.52
N ALA A 99 21.84 7.91 7.01
CA ALA A 99 20.85 6.96 7.49
C ALA A 99 20.35 7.29 8.91
N VAL A 100 21.05 8.14 9.68
CA VAL A 100 20.70 8.49 11.06
C VAL A 100 19.54 9.49 11.10
N ASP A 101 18.32 8.97 11.27
CA ASP A 101 17.09 9.76 11.35
C ASP A 101 16.80 10.34 12.74
N SER A 102 17.36 9.76 13.81
CA SER A 102 17.18 10.24 15.18
C SER A 102 18.43 10.14 16.04
N VAL A 103 18.52 10.96 17.07
CA VAL A 103 19.65 11.04 17.98
C VAL A 103 19.25 10.95 19.44
N VAL A 104 20.04 10.22 20.22
CA VAL A 104 20.06 10.33 21.67
C VAL A 104 21.23 11.22 22.11
N PHE A 105 20.92 12.28 22.84
CA PHE A 105 21.89 13.13 23.53
C PHE A 105 22.15 12.52 24.90
N LEU A 106 23.38 12.02 25.10
CA LEU A 106 23.80 11.38 26.35
C LEU A 106 24.81 12.27 27.09
N GLN A 107 24.66 12.35 28.42
CA GLN A 107 25.74 12.84 29.26
C GLN A 107 26.89 11.83 29.29
N ALA A 108 28.13 12.30 29.16
CA ALA A 108 29.33 11.46 29.00
C ALA A 108 29.88 10.88 30.32
N ASP A 109 29.13 11.02 31.40
CA ASP A 109 29.47 10.63 32.78
C ASP A 109 28.40 9.72 33.39
N LEU A 110 27.84 8.86 32.54
CA LEU A 110 26.94 7.76 32.88
C LEU A 110 27.70 6.42 32.89
N PRO A 111 28.66 6.18 33.83
CA PRO A 111 29.51 4.97 33.78
C PRO A 111 28.76 3.67 34.06
N ALA A 112 27.50 3.73 34.50
CA ALA A 112 26.63 2.57 34.69
C ALA A 112 25.63 2.36 33.54
N ALA A 113 25.73 3.14 32.45
CA ALA A 113 24.92 2.93 31.26
C ALA A 113 25.17 1.53 30.66
N SER A 114 24.12 0.90 30.14
CA SER A 114 24.18 -0.41 29.47
C SER A 114 23.44 -0.37 28.14
N ALA A 115 23.81 -1.28 27.24
CA ALA A 115 23.13 -1.42 25.95
C ALA A 115 21.63 -1.74 26.11
N ASP A 116 21.27 -2.66 27.02
CA ASP A 116 19.88 -2.98 27.33
C ASP A 116 19.09 -1.76 27.82
N GLY A 117 19.71 -0.89 28.63
CA GLY A 117 19.10 0.35 29.08
C GLY A 117 18.87 1.34 27.94
N LEU A 118 19.83 1.47 27.03
CA LEU A 118 19.69 2.32 25.83
C LEU A 118 18.61 1.78 24.89
N LEU A 119 18.60 0.48 24.59
CA LEU A 119 17.57 -0.14 23.76
C LEU A 119 16.18 -0.01 24.38
N ALA A 120 16.05 -0.11 25.71
CA ALA A 120 14.82 0.18 26.43
C ALA A 120 14.40 1.66 26.32
N ALA A 121 15.36 2.60 26.35
CA ALA A 121 15.11 4.03 26.14
C ALA A 121 14.55 4.34 24.75
N LEU A 122 15.18 3.80 23.71
CA LEU A 122 14.76 3.98 22.31
C LEU A 122 13.37 3.36 22.09
N SER A 123 13.13 2.14 22.56
CA SER A 123 11.82 1.49 22.42
C SER A 123 10.72 2.20 23.22
N ALA A 124 11.03 2.77 24.39
CA ALA A 124 10.04 3.54 25.15
C ALA A 124 9.74 4.92 24.54
N HIS A 125 10.70 5.54 23.84
CA HIS A 125 10.44 6.71 23.00
C HIS A 125 9.41 6.34 21.93
N GLU A 126 9.72 5.34 21.08
CA GLU A 126 8.83 4.85 20.02
C GLU A 126 7.42 4.43 20.51
N GLN A 127 7.28 4.00 21.76
CA GLN A 127 5.99 3.65 22.38
C GLN A 127 5.23 4.83 23.01
N ARG A 128 5.89 5.94 23.37
CA ARG A 128 5.30 7.03 24.17
C ARG A 128 5.33 8.41 23.49
N THR A 129 6.09 8.60 22.43
CA THR A 129 6.06 9.79 21.59
C THR A 129 5.15 9.60 20.38
N ASP A 130 4.42 10.64 20.03
CA ASP A 130 3.64 10.74 18.78
C ASP A 130 4.19 11.86 17.89
N SER A 131 3.54 12.10 16.75
CA SER A 131 3.89 13.17 15.81
C SER A 131 3.77 14.59 16.37
N LEU A 132 3.03 14.78 17.47
CA LEU A 132 2.92 16.05 18.19
C LEU A 132 4.03 16.21 19.26
N HIS A 133 4.49 15.11 19.85
CA HIS A 133 5.47 15.08 20.94
C HIS A 133 6.73 14.30 20.56
N ARG A 134 7.35 14.66 19.43
CA ARG A 134 8.53 14.01 18.82
C ARG A 134 9.83 14.08 19.65
N GLN A 135 9.78 14.49 20.91
CA GLN A 135 10.93 14.57 21.81
C GLN A 135 10.59 13.93 23.15
N SER A 136 11.50 13.13 23.69
CA SER A 136 11.36 12.54 25.02
C SER A 136 12.66 12.60 25.82
N PHE A 137 12.59 12.61 27.14
CA PHE A 137 13.77 12.70 28.00
C PHE A 137 13.72 11.70 29.17
N ILE A 138 14.89 11.44 29.76
CA ILE A 138 15.05 10.64 30.97
C ILE A 138 15.63 11.56 32.06
N ALA A 139 14.98 11.61 33.22
CA ALA A 139 15.48 12.34 34.38
C ALA A 139 16.58 11.54 35.11
N ASP A 140 17.52 12.26 35.73
CA ASP A 140 18.50 11.68 36.66
C ASP A 140 17.84 10.95 37.86
N LEU A 141 18.65 10.28 38.67
CA LEU A 141 18.18 9.58 39.88
C LEU A 141 17.57 10.52 40.92
N ASP A 142 17.94 11.81 40.93
CA ASP A 142 17.40 12.81 41.84
C ASP A 142 16.14 13.51 41.27
N GLY A 143 15.78 13.24 40.01
CA GLY A 143 14.58 13.73 39.31
C GLY A 143 14.65 15.17 38.77
N THR A 144 15.83 15.81 38.79
CA THR A 144 16.00 17.26 38.57
C THR A 144 16.71 17.62 37.27
N GLY A 145 17.75 16.88 36.90
CA GLY A 145 18.48 17.01 35.65
C GLY A 145 17.98 16.04 34.59
N THR A 146 18.30 16.34 33.33
CA THR A 146 18.09 15.43 32.20
C THR A 146 19.36 14.63 31.93
N ALA A 147 19.31 13.31 32.06
CA ALA A 147 20.44 12.41 31.81
C ALA A 147 20.55 12.03 30.33
N ALA A 148 19.39 11.85 29.66
CA ALA A 148 19.30 11.61 28.22
C ALA A 148 18.12 12.37 27.59
N LEU A 149 18.26 12.80 26.34
CA LEU A 149 17.19 13.37 25.50
C LEU A 149 17.18 12.66 24.13
N LEU A 150 16.03 12.18 23.69
CA LEU A 150 15.81 11.43 22.46
C LEU A 150 14.94 12.26 21.50
N ARG A 151 15.40 12.45 20.26
CA ARG A 151 14.70 13.25 19.24
C ARG A 151 15.14 12.96 17.80
N PRO A 152 14.28 13.18 16.80
CA PRO A 152 14.65 13.22 15.38
C PRO A 152 15.69 14.28 15.00
N VAL A 153 16.45 14.05 13.93
CA VAL A 153 17.49 14.97 13.45
C VAL A 153 16.95 16.25 12.79
N ASP A 154 15.67 16.29 12.41
CA ASP A 154 14.98 17.47 11.86
C ASP A 154 14.42 18.41 12.94
N VAL A 155 14.62 18.09 14.24
CA VAL A 155 14.24 18.97 15.36
C VAL A 155 15.28 20.09 15.55
N ASP A 156 14.91 21.30 15.13
CA ASP A 156 15.75 22.51 15.22
C ASP A 156 15.66 23.25 16.58
N GLU A 157 14.68 22.95 17.43
CA GLU A 157 14.62 23.54 18.78
C GLU A 157 15.89 23.20 19.58
N PRO A 158 16.51 24.15 20.31
CA PRO A 158 17.66 23.83 21.14
C PRO A 158 17.23 23.01 22.37
N PRO A 159 17.99 21.97 22.76
CA PRO A 159 17.70 21.24 23.99
C PRO A 159 17.89 22.12 25.23
N LEU A 160 17.27 21.74 26.35
CA LEU A 160 17.19 22.56 27.57
C LEU A 160 18.03 22.00 28.72
N PHE A 161 19.20 21.41 28.46
CA PHE A 161 20.10 20.97 29.53
C PHE A 161 20.62 22.15 30.35
N GLY A 162 20.74 21.93 31.66
CA GLY A 162 21.05 22.94 32.67
C GLY A 162 20.49 22.55 34.04
N PRO A 163 20.58 23.45 35.04
CA PRO A 163 19.91 23.27 36.33
C PRO A 163 18.39 23.15 36.14
N ASP A 164 17.76 22.19 36.83
CA ASP A 164 16.31 21.93 36.73
C ASP A 164 15.82 21.59 35.30
N SER A 165 16.71 20.96 34.51
CA SER A 165 16.44 20.63 33.10
C SER A 165 15.31 19.63 32.91
N ALA A 166 15.07 18.72 33.86
CA ALA A 166 13.90 17.84 33.80
C ALA A 166 12.59 18.65 33.85
N ALA A 167 12.47 19.64 34.73
CA ALA A 167 11.30 20.51 34.79
C ALA A 167 11.24 21.53 33.64
N ALA A 168 12.37 21.88 33.02
CA ALA A 168 12.39 22.67 31.79
C ALA A 168 11.82 21.88 30.60
N HIS A 169 12.29 20.65 30.37
CA HIS A 169 11.80 19.77 29.31
C HIS A 169 10.31 19.41 29.50
N ARG A 170 9.85 19.07 30.72
CA ARG A 170 8.42 18.88 31.02
C ARG A 170 7.55 20.09 30.66
N ARG A 171 8.02 21.31 30.96
CA ARG A 171 7.30 22.56 30.61
C ARG A 171 7.31 22.88 29.12
N ALA A 172 8.28 22.37 28.38
CA ALA A 172 8.36 22.47 26.93
C ALA A 172 7.55 21.38 26.20
N GLY A 173 6.83 20.50 26.91
CA GLY A 173 6.01 19.43 26.32
C GLY A 173 6.80 18.18 25.93
N VAL A 174 8.08 18.08 26.29
CA VAL A 174 8.92 16.90 26.03
C VAL A 174 8.47 15.74 26.93
N VAL A 175 8.23 14.56 26.35
CA VAL A 175 7.70 13.39 27.06
C VAL A 175 8.69 12.89 28.10
N ASP A 176 8.28 12.77 29.36
CA ASP A 176 9.09 12.17 30.41
C ASP A 176 9.00 10.63 30.34
N LEU A 177 10.10 9.97 29.98
CA LEU A 177 10.16 8.50 29.94
C LEU A 177 10.45 7.89 31.31
N THR A 178 10.88 8.69 32.30
CA THR A 178 11.36 8.22 33.60
C THR A 178 10.34 7.26 34.24
N PRO A 179 10.73 6.02 34.59
CA PRO A 179 9.82 5.08 35.23
C PRO A 179 9.27 5.64 36.55
N GLY A 180 7.98 5.43 36.80
CA GLY A 180 7.39 5.65 38.12
C GLY A 180 7.74 4.50 39.07
N ASP A 181 7.64 4.75 40.38
CA ASP A 181 8.10 3.87 41.48
C ASP A 181 7.56 2.42 41.46
N GLU A 182 6.55 2.12 40.64
CA GLU A 182 5.95 0.78 40.49
C GLU A 182 6.63 -0.11 39.43
N ALA A 183 7.46 0.47 38.54
CA ALA A 183 8.22 -0.28 37.54
C ALA A 183 9.66 -0.50 38.01
N GLY A 184 10.04 -1.77 38.22
CA GLY A 184 11.36 -2.13 38.77
C GLY A 184 12.53 -1.50 38.01
N ASP A 185 13.31 -0.66 38.69
CA ASP A 185 14.31 0.30 38.15
C ASP A 185 15.55 -0.35 37.48
N GLY A 186 15.54 -1.67 37.24
CA GLY A 186 16.70 -2.46 36.83
C GLY A 186 17.35 -2.01 35.52
N ALA A 187 16.58 -1.88 34.44
CA ALA A 187 17.12 -1.52 33.13
C ALA A 187 17.49 -0.02 33.00
N TRP A 188 16.91 0.85 33.83
CA TRP A 188 16.99 2.30 33.67
C TRP A 188 17.94 2.97 34.65
N SER A 189 18.14 2.40 35.84
CA SER A 189 19.01 2.94 36.89
C SER A 189 20.41 3.35 36.39
N GLY A 190 21.00 2.56 35.48
CA GLY A 190 22.28 2.85 34.84
C GLY A 190 22.32 4.13 33.99
N LEU A 191 21.25 4.41 33.23
CA LEU A 191 21.12 5.62 32.41
C LEU A 191 20.74 6.87 33.22
N ARG A 192 20.35 6.70 34.47
CA ARG A 192 19.93 7.78 35.38
C ARG A 192 21.02 8.20 36.36
N ALA A 193 22.12 7.44 36.42
CA ALA A 193 23.21 7.59 37.37
C ALA A 193 24.37 8.43 36.80
N ASP A 194 24.12 9.73 36.59
CA ASP A 194 25.18 10.69 36.26
C ASP A 194 26.10 10.92 37.46
N VAL A 195 27.37 11.23 37.21
CA VAL A 195 28.40 11.27 38.25
C VAL A 195 28.96 12.67 38.40
N ASP A 196 28.33 13.45 39.28
CA ASP A 196 28.78 14.81 39.60
C ASP A 196 29.56 14.89 40.94
N THR A 197 29.29 13.98 41.89
CA THR A 197 30.00 13.89 43.17
C THR A 197 30.50 12.47 43.47
N LEU A 198 31.35 12.33 44.51
CA LEU A 198 31.84 11.03 44.97
C LEU A 198 30.71 10.13 45.52
N ALA A 199 29.62 10.72 46.02
CA ALA A 199 28.44 9.98 46.43
C ALA A 199 27.74 9.35 45.22
N ASP A 200 27.69 10.06 44.09
CA ASP A 200 27.06 9.59 42.86
C ASP A 200 27.92 8.51 42.17
N LEU A 201 29.25 8.67 42.18
CA LEU A 201 30.17 7.61 41.77
C LEU A 201 29.98 6.33 42.60
N THR A 202 29.77 6.47 43.91
CA THR A 202 29.45 5.35 44.81
C THR A 202 28.07 4.73 44.51
N ARG A 203 27.11 5.55 44.09
CA ARG A 203 25.76 5.14 43.68
C ARG A 203 25.82 4.32 42.38
N ALA A 204 26.50 4.84 41.35
CA ALA A 204 26.74 4.16 40.08
C ALA A 204 27.51 2.85 40.28
N ALA A 205 28.54 2.83 41.13
CA ALA A 205 29.32 1.62 41.43
C ALA A 205 28.48 0.47 42.04
N ARG A 206 27.36 0.77 42.72
CA ARG A 206 26.41 -0.24 43.23
C ARG A 206 25.43 -0.75 42.18
N ILE A 207 25.12 0.06 41.16
CA ILE A 207 24.30 -0.35 40.01
C ILE A 207 25.13 -1.27 39.11
N GLY A 208 26.42 -0.95 38.95
CA GLY A 208 27.38 -1.70 38.14
C GLY A 208 27.96 -0.78 37.08
N VAL A 209 29.18 -0.28 37.31
CA VAL A 209 29.89 0.54 36.31
C VAL A 209 30.64 -0.32 35.30
N GLY A 210 30.82 0.22 34.10
CA GLY A 210 31.59 -0.38 33.02
C GLY A 210 33.06 -0.63 33.36
N ALA A 211 33.73 -1.37 32.47
CA ALA A 211 35.04 -1.94 32.73
C ALA A 211 36.12 -0.90 33.07
N ALA A 212 36.10 0.26 32.41
CA ALA A 212 37.13 1.29 32.59
C ALA A 212 36.98 2.01 33.94
N THR A 213 35.76 2.40 34.32
CA THR A 213 35.49 3.03 35.62
C THR A 213 35.67 2.02 36.76
N ALA A 214 35.29 0.75 36.56
CA ALA A 214 35.56 -0.32 37.51
C ALA A 214 37.07 -0.54 37.74
N GLU A 215 37.90 -0.45 36.70
CA GLU A 215 39.35 -0.53 36.82
C GLU A 215 39.93 0.69 37.57
N TRP A 216 39.46 1.90 37.23
CA TRP A 216 39.86 3.13 37.93
C TRP A 216 39.54 3.06 39.44
N LEU A 217 38.37 2.53 39.81
CA LEU A 217 37.95 2.32 41.20
C LEU A 217 38.81 1.26 41.91
N ARG A 218 39.06 0.11 41.27
CA ARG A 218 39.91 -0.96 41.82
C ARG A 218 41.31 -0.45 42.17
N ALA A 219 41.88 0.42 41.33
CA ALA A 219 43.19 1.03 41.57
C ALA A 219 43.23 2.02 42.77
N ARG A 220 42.08 2.39 43.36
CA ARG A 220 41.95 3.47 44.36
C ARG A 220 41.27 3.09 45.67
N SER A 221 40.90 1.82 45.85
CA SER A 221 40.43 1.25 47.13
C SER A 221 39.19 1.96 47.73
N LEU A 222 38.16 2.19 46.92
CA LEU A 222 36.79 2.42 47.40
C LEU A 222 36.04 1.07 47.49
N PRO A 223 35.28 0.79 48.56
CA PRO A 223 34.82 -0.57 48.86
C PRO A 223 33.66 -1.04 47.96
N SER A 224 33.87 -2.14 47.26
CA SER A 224 32.84 -2.91 46.55
C SER A 224 32.40 -4.13 47.39
N ASP A 225 31.54 -3.91 48.40
CA ASP A 225 30.99 -4.99 49.21
C ASP A 225 29.77 -5.64 48.54
N ALA A 226 29.98 -6.79 47.89
CA ALA A 226 28.95 -7.77 47.52
C ALA A 226 29.53 -9.18 47.25
N GLY A 227 30.06 -9.81 48.30
CA GLY A 227 30.12 -11.28 48.44
C GLY A 227 29.48 -11.64 49.80
N ALA A 228 29.05 -12.86 50.12
CA ALA A 228 29.16 -14.16 49.46
C ALA A 228 27.98 -15.06 49.94
N PRO A 229 28.06 -16.41 49.89
CA PRO A 229 28.76 -17.12 50.98
C PRO A 229 29.63 -18.31 50.50
N GLY A 230 30.63 -18.70 51.29
CA GLY A 230 31.54 -19.83 50.99
C GLY A 230 31.62 -20.88 52.11
N VAL A 231 32.48 -21.91 51.93
CA VAL A 231 33.03 -22.92 52.89
C VAL A 231 33.62 -24.08 52.05
N VAL A 232 34.82 -24.67 52.27
CA VAL A 232 36.01 -24.37 53.09
C VAL A 232 37.25 -25.10 52.48
N HIS A 233 38.43 -25.02 53.11
CA HIS A 233 39.65 -25.85 52.90
C HIS A 233 39.39 -27.35 52.58
N ASP A 234 40.23 -28.10 51.86
CA ASP A 234 41.69 -28.23 52.05
C ASP A 234 42.47 -28.73 50.79
N GLU A 235 43.80 -28.91 50.93
CA GLU A 235 44.78 -29.20 49.85
C GLU A 235 44.73 -30.61 49.18
N ALA A 236 45.41 -30.69 48.01
CA ALA A 236 46.32 -31.79 47.59
C ALA A 236 45.97 -32.71 46.37
N VAL A 237 46.81 -32.55 45.33
CA VAL A 237 47.44 -33.62 44.49
C VAL A 237 46.57 -34.37 43.45
N SER A 238 47.25 -34.86 42.40
CA SER A 238 46.76 -35.32 41.11
C SER A 238 46.35 -36.80 41.00
N ALA A 239 45.59 -37.09 39.94
CA ALA A 239 45.74 -38.18 38.97
C ALA A 239 44.65 -39.28 38.92
N ASP A 240 44.44 -39.70 37.67
CA ASP A 240 43.85 -40.94 37.14
C ASP A 240 42.36 -41.30 37.34
N ALA A 241 41.77 -41.66 36.19
CA ALA A 241 40.59 -42.51 35.99
C ALA A 241 41.02 -44.02 36.10
N PRO A 242 40.17 -45.08 35.95
CA PRO A 242 38.90 -45.11 35.20
C PRO A 242 37.79 -46.12 35.66
N GLU A 243 36.74 -46.22 34.83
CA GLU A 243 35.88 -47.40 34.50
C GLU A 243 34.88 -48.06 35.50
N THR A 244 33.59 -48.01 35.12
CA THR A 244 32.54 -49.09 34.95
C THR A 244 32.67 -50.48 35.63
N PRO A 245 31.56 -51.26 35.92
CA PRO A 245 30.33 -51.39 35.11
C PRO A 245 28.98 -51.61 35.85
N ALA A 246 27.91 -51.91 35.09
CA ALA A 246 26.51 -52.04 35.52
C ALA A 246 26.02 -53.48 35.81
N GLN A 247 24.88 -53.64 36.52
CA GLN A 247 23.67 -54.37 36.04
C GLN A 247 22.47 -54.40 37.03
N THR A 248 21.27 -54.52 36.45
CA THR A 248 19.87 -54.59 36.96
C THR A 248 19.49 -55.98 37.57
N PRO A 249 18.21 -56.37 37.89
CA PRO A 249 16.91 -55.66 38.05
C PRO A 249 16.06 -56.07 39.30
N SER A 250 14.91 -55.40 39.55
CA SER A 250 13.57 -56.04 39.77
C SER A 250 12.47 -55.04 40.18
N THR A 251 11.25 -55.27 39.69
CA THR A 251 9.96 -54.64 40.08
C THR A 251 9.61 -54.90 41.56
N THR A 252 8.66 -54.21 42.26
CA THR A 252 7.32 -53.75 41.82
C THR A 252 6.64 -52.78 42.84
N VAL A 253 5.74 -51.89 42.35
CA VAL A 253 4.66 -51.10 43.03
C VAL A 253 5.02 -49.81 43.82
N GLU A 254 4.20 -48.77 43.56
CA GLU A 254 4.26 -47.34 43.90
C GLU A 254 3.58 -46.98 45.26
N PRO A 255 3.46 -45.70 45.72
CA PRO A 255 4.00 -44.42 45.18
C PRO A 255 4.69 -43.49 46.21
N ARG A 256 5.21 -42.35 45.71
CA ARG A 256 5.76 -41.15 46.41
C ARG A 256 7.13 -41.32 47.10
N VAL A 257 8.09 -40.46 46.72
CA VAL A 257 8.73 -39.41 47.55
C VAL A 257 10.00 -38.88 46.86
N ILE A 258 10.05 -37.55 46.70
CA ILE A 258 11.22 -36.63 46.68
C ILE A 258 12.52 -37.13 46.02
N GLU A 259 12.86 -36.50 44.89
CA GLU A 259 14.16 -36.60 44.23
C GLU A 259 15.28 -35.93 45.04
N THR A 260 16.49 -36.51 44.97
CA THR A 260 17.71 -35.96 45.56
C THR A 260 18.54 -35.29 44.48
N ILE A 261 19.10 -34.13 44.81
CA ILE A 261 19.74 -33.18 43.90
C ILE A 261 21.08 -33.72 43.34
N THR A 262 21.27 -33.60 42.03
CA THR A 262 22.56 -33.77 41.34
C THR A 262 23.15 -32.42 40.94
N THR A 263 24.43 -32.23 41.26
CA THR A 263 25.45 -31.44 40.51
C THR A 263 25.05 -30.07 39.96
N ASP A 264 25.63 -29.02 40.57
CA ASP A 264 25.55 -27.62 40.19
C ASP A 264 26.05 -27.34 38.75
N PRO A 265 25.18 -26.90 37.82
CA PRO A 265 25.59 -26.39 36.51
C PRO A 265 25.79 -24.87 36.58
N GLY A 266 26.95 -24.39 36.10
CA GLY A 266 27.13 -22.96 35.82
C GLY A 266 26.01 -22.42 34.89
N PRO A 267 25.73 -21.11 34.90
CA PRO A 267 24.52 -20.55 34.29
C PRO A 267 24.41 -20.94 32.82
N GLY A 268 23.53 -21.90 32.55
CA GLY A 268 23.24 -22.36 31.21
C GLY A 268 22.59 -21.24 30.40
N ALA A 269 22.57 -21.42 29.08
CA ALA A 269 21.77 -20.56 28.22
C ALA A 269 20.33 -20.50 28.78
N PRO A 270 19.66 -19.31 28.75
CA PRO A 270 18.26 -19.24 29.14
C PRO A 270 17.47 -20.29 28.36
N PRO A 271 16.46 -20.94 28.97
CA PRO A 271 15.64 -21.92 28.27
C PRO A 271 15.12 -21.27 26.99
N ALA A 272 15.22 -22.01 25.87
CA ALA A 272 14.75 -21.52 24.58
C ALA A 272 13.35 -20.93 24.75
N ALA A 273 13.18 -19.67 24.34
CA ALA A 273 11.92 -18.96 24.55
C ALA A 273 10.78 -19.85 24.05
N THR A 274 9.81 -20.14 24.93
CA THR A 274 8.65 -20.94 24.56
C THR A 274 7.98 -20.21 23.41
N ALA A 275 8.16 -20.74 22.19
CA ALA A 275 7.47 -20.22 21.03
C ALA A 275 5.98 -20.18 21.39
N GLN A 276 5.36 -19.01 21.26
CA GLN A 276 3.90 -18.93 21.19
C GLN A 276 3.49 -20.01 20.17
N PRO A 277 2.54 -20.92 20.50
CA PRO A 277 2.11 -21.91 19.54
C PRO A 277 1.69 -21.18 18.27
N ASP A 278 2.39 -21.44 17.16
CA ASP A 278 1.96 -20.93 15.87
C ASP A 278 0.56 -21.50 15.65
N GLU A 279 -0.46 -20.63 15.67
CA GLU A 279 -1.84 -21.06 15.49
C GLU A 279 -2.04 -21.76 14.14
N SER A 280 -1.10 -21.57 13.19
CA SER A 280 -1.03 -22.25 11.90
C SER A 280 -0.08 -23.45 11.82
N ALA A 281 0.44 -23.96 12.95
CA ALA A 281 1.22 -25.20 13.00
C ALA A 281 0.44 -26.44 12.52
N ASP A 282 -0.89 -26.34 12.38
CA ASP A 282 -1.78 -27.33 11.77
C ASP A 282 -1.86 -27.24 10.23
N LEU A 283 -1.27 -26.20 9.61
CA LEU A 283 -1.32 -25.91 8.18
C LEU A 283 0.09 -25.85 7.55
N PRO A 284 0.24 -26.16 6.24
CA PRO A 284 1.55 -26.10 5.58
C PRO A 284 2.16 -24.70 5.55
N ALA A 285 3.49 -24.59 5.59
CA ALA A 285 4.17 -23.30 5.50
C ALA A 285 4.08 -22.66 4.10
N ASP A 286 3.97 -23.45 3.04
CA ASP A 286 3.92 -23.04 1.63
C ASP A 286 2.49 -22.90 1.07
N ARG A 287 1.51 -22.77 1.98
CA ARG A 287 0.07 -22.74 1.69
C ARG A 287 -0.43 -21.52 0.93
N TYR A 288 0.39 -20.48 0.74
CA TYR A 288 -0.01 -19.26 0.03
C TYR A 288 0.57 -19.18 -1.38
N LEU A 289 -0.14 -18.51 -2.28
CA LEU A 289 0.34 -18.05 -3.58
C LEU A 289 0.82 -16.60 -3.48
N ASN A 290 1.87 -16.25 -4.23
CA ASN A 290 2.39 -14.89 -4.21
C ASN A 290 1.34 -13.89 -4.70
N ARG A 291 1.10 -12.87 -3.87
CA ARG A 291 0.13 -11.79 -4.13
C ARG A 291 0.38 -11.05 -5.45
N GLU A 292 1.64 -10.82 -5.81
CA GLU A 292 1.99 -9.95 -6.93
C GLU A 292 2.05 -10.74 -8.26
N LEU A 293 2.50 -12.00 -8.21
CA LEU A 293 2.37 -12.92 -9.35
C LEU A 293 0.90 -13.22 -9.67
N SER A 294 0.07 -13.41 -8.64
CA SER A 294 -1.38 -13.58 -8.78
C SER A 294 -2.08 -12.35 -9.39
N TRP A 295 -1.51 -11.15 -9.23
CA TRP A 295 -1.93 -9.96 -9.99
C TRP A 295 -1.54 -10.04 -11.48
N LEU A 296 -0.31 -10.48 -11.79
CA LEU A 296 0.12 -10.69 -13.18
C LEU A 296 -0.74 -11.76 -13.87
N ASP A 297 -1.19 -12.79 -13.15
CA ASP A 297 -2.10 -13.81 -13.68
C ASP A 297 -3.54 -13.29 -13.86
N PHE A 298 -3.99 -12.32 -13.07
CA PHE A 298 -5.19 -11.54 -13.40
C PHE A 298 -5.03 -10.79 -14.73
N ASN A 299 -3.96 -10.01 -14.91
CA ASN A 299 -3.79 -9.26 -16.16
C ASN A 299 -3.55 -10.19 -17.36
N SER A 300 -2.89 -11.34 -17.16
CA SER A 300 -2.72 -12.41 -18.16
C SER A 300 -4.06 -13.00 -18.66
N ARG A 301 -5.09 -13.03 -17.81
CA ARG A 301 -6.47 -13.40 -18.19
C ARG A 301 -7.21 -12.26 -18.91
N VAL A 302 -6.89 -10.99 -18.63
CA VAL A 302 -7.36 -9.85 -19.44
C VAL A 302 -6.78 -9.94 -20.86
N LEU A 303 -5.49 -10.28 -21.00
CA LEU A 303 -4.87 -10.52 -22.31
C LEU A 303 -5.51 -11.70 -23.06
N ALA A 304 -5.95 -12.75 -22.34
CA ALA A 304 -6.68 -13.86 -22.95
C ALA A 304 -8.03 -13.45 -23.58
N LEU A 305 -8.63 -12.32 -23.18
CA LEU A 305 -9.81 -11.76 -23.84
C LEU A 305 -9.47 -11.07 -25.17
N ALA A 306 -8.25 -10.57 -25.36
CA ALA A 306 -7.79 -10.09 -26.67
C ALA A 306 -7.47 -11.24 -27.65
N GLU A 307 -7.08 -12.39 -27.12
CA GLU A 307 -6.89 -13.65 -27.88
C GLU A 307 -8.22 -14.28 -28.31
N ASP A 308 -9.31 -14.00 -27.60
CA ASP A 308 -10.61 -14.61 -27.82
C ASP A 308 -11.29 -14.13 -29.11
N GLN A 309 -11.18 -14.95 -30.17
CA GLN A 309 -11.81 -14.71 -31.47
C GLN A 309 -13.34 -14.78 -31.45
N SER A 310 -13.98 -15.20 -30.34
CA SER A 310 -15.44 -15.12 -30.20
C SER A 310 -15.95 -13.72 -29.80
N LEU A 311 -15.05 -12.82 -29.39
CA LEU A 311 -15.39 -11.43 -29.10
C LEU A 311 -15.28 -10.53 -30.33
N PRO A 312 -16.11 -9.46 -30.43
CA PRO A 312 -16.00 -8.50 -31.53
C PRO A 312 -14.61 -7.86 -31.59
N LEU A 313 -14.12 -7.59 -32.80
CA LEU A 313 -12.72 -7.24 -33.04
C LEU A 313 -12.23 -6.00 -32.29
N LEU A 314 -13.03 -4.93 -32.21
CA LEU A 314 -12.64 -3.73 -31.46
C LEU A 314 -12.68 -3.98 -29.94
N GLU A 315 -13.49 -4.91 -29.44
CA GLU A 315 -13.42 -5.33 -28.03
C GLU A 315 -12.09 -6.02 -27.71
N ARG A 316 -11.55 -6.81 -28.65
CA ARG A 316 -10.22 -7.42 -28.52
C ARG A 316 -9.11 -6.36 -28.48
N ALA A 317 -9.18 -5.35 -29.34
CA ALA A 317 -8.27 -4.19 -29.30
C ALA A 317 -8.40 -3.38 -27.99
N LYS A 318 -9.62 -3.20 -27.48
CA LYS A 318 -9.89 -2.59 -26.17
C LYS A 318 -9.25 -3.39 -25.03
N PHE A 319 -9.27 -4.72 -25.07
CA PHE A 319 -8.61 -5.54 -24.05
C PHE A 319 -7.07 -5.45 -24.10
N LEU A 320 -6.44 -5.26 -25.27
CA LEU A 320 -5.01 -4.91 -25.35
C LEU A 320 -4.71 -3.55 -24.70
N ALA A 321 -5.58 -2.55 -24.89
CA ALA A 321 -5.44 -1.26 -24.24
C ALA A 321 -5.56 -1.36 -22.71
N ILE A 322 -6.63 -2.02 -22.23
CA ILE A 322 -6.86 -2.27 -20.79
C ILE A 322 -5.69 -3.04 -20.16
N PHE A 323 -5.19 -4.07 -20.83
CA PHE A 323 -4.02 -4.82 -20.36
C PHE A 323 -2.81 -3.90 -20.13
N THR A 324 -2.52 -3.02 -21.07
CA THR A 324 -1.40 -2.07 -21.00
C THR A 324 -1.58 -1.10 -19.83
N SER A 325 -2.73 -0.43 -19.74
CA SER A 325 -3.03 0.52 -18.66
C SER A 325 -3.02 -0.12 -17.27
N ASN A 326 -3.50 -1.36 -17.15
CA ASN A 326 -3.40 -2.13 -15.91
C ASN A 326 -1.92 -2.39 -15.53
N LEU A 327 -1.09 -2.75 -16.50
CA LEU A 327 0.33 -3.04 -16.28
C LEU A 327 1.10 -1.78 -15.90
N ASP A 328 0.77 -0.63 -16.50
CA ASP A 328 1.26 0.69 -16.09
C ASP A 328 0.96 0.96 -14.60
N GLU A 329 -0.30 0.80 -14.15
CA GLU A 329 -0.65 0.99 -12.72
C GLU A 329 0.13 0.02 -11.81
N PHE A 330 0.28 -1.24 -12.20
CA PHE A 330 1.04 -2.23 -11.43
C PHE A 330 2.50 -1.82 -11.25
N PHE A 331 3.17 -1.34 -12.30
CA PHE A 331 4.54 -0.86 -12.16
C PHE A 331 4.65 0.42 -11.34
N MET A 332 3.83 1.43 -11.65
CA MET A 332 3.79 2.73 -10.95
C MET A 332 3.55 2.62 -9.44
N VAL A 333 2.92 1.54 -8.96
CA VAL A 333 2.47 1.38 -7.58
C VAL A 333 3.07 0.14 -6.89
N ARG A 334 2.92 -1.05 -7.48
CA ARG A 334 3.27 -2.33 -6.82
C ARG A 334 4.74 -2.66 -6.94
N VAL A 335 5.31 -2.53 -8.15
CA VAL A 335 6.74 -2.71 -8.37
C VAL A 335 7.51 -1.59 -7.66
N ALA A 336 7.06 -0.34 -7.80
CA ALA A 336 7.57 0.81 -7.05
C ALA A 336 7.66 0.56 -5.53
N GLY A 337 6.56 0.10 -4.91
CA GLY A 337 6.51 -0.20 -3.48
C GLY A 337 7.23 -1.50 -3.06
N LEU A 338 7.59 -2.39 -4.00
CA LEU A 338 8.51 -3.51 -3.74
C LEU A 338 9.96 -3.03 -3.77
N LYS A 339 10.35 -2.26 -4.79
CA LYS A 339 11.68 -1.67 -4.93
C LYS A 339 12.10 -0.84 -3.72
N ARG A 340 11.25 0.11 -3.29
CA ARG A 340 11.51 0.90 -2.07
C ARG A 340 11.79 0.02 -0.84
N ARG A 341 11.14 -1.14 -0.71
CA ARG A 341 11.39 -2.08 0.41
C ARG A 341 12.67 -2.89 0.25
N ASP A 342 13.11 -3.17 -0.97
CA ASP A 342 14.41 -3.80 -1.24
C ASP A 342 15.56 -2.81 -0.98
N GLU A 343 15.40 -1.57 -1.47
CA GLU A 343 16.34 -0.44 -1.31
C GLU A 343 16.55 -0.05 0.17
N THR A 344 15.47 0.03 0.96
CA THR A 344 15.52 0.37 2.39
C THR A 344 15.90 -0.82 3.30
N GLY A 345 16.25 -1.98 2.73
CA GLY A 345 16.61 -3.16 3.52
C GLY A 345 15.47 -3.77 4.34
N LEU A 346 14.20 -3.37 4.09
CA LEU A 346 13.01 -3.89 4.75
C LEU A 346 12.73 -5.34 4.31
N SER A 347 13.48 -6.27 4.89
CA SER A 347 13.53 -7.71 4.59
C SER A 347 12.26 -8.51 4.97
N VAL A 348 11.12 -7.84 5.13
CA VAL A 348 9.84 -8.50 5.42
C VAL A 348 9.40 -9.32 4.21
N ARG A 349 9.56 -10.63 4.35
CA ARG A 349 9.12 -11.63 3.37
C ARG A 349 7.60 -11.55 3.20
N SER A 350 7.15 -11.85 1.98
CA SER A 350 5.74 -12.06 1.64
C SER A 350 5.20 -13.33 2.32
N ALA A 351 3.87 -13.49 2.34
CA ALA A 351 3.19 -14.65 2.95
C ALA A 351 3.67 -16.00 2.39
N ASP A 352 4.04 -16.05 1.11
CA ASP A 352 4.63 -17.22 0.44
C ASP A 352 6.16 -17.35 0.65
N GLY A 353 6.72 -16.58 1.58
CA GLY A 353 8.11 -16.67 2.03
C GLY A 353 9.14 -15.94 1.18
N LEU A 354 8.76 -15.21 0.12
CA LEU A 354 9.73 -14.55 -0.77
C LEU A 354 10.14 -13.17 -0.26
N SER A 355 11.43 -12.85 -0.36
CA SER A 355 11.97 -11.49 -0.18
C SER A 355 11.49 -10.53 -1.28
N PRO A 356 11.61 -9.20 -1.10
CA PRO A 356 11.28 -8.24 -2.16
C PRO A 356 12.09 -8.47 -3.45
N ARG A 357 13.42 -8.66 -3.37
CA ARG A 357 14.28 -9.05 -4.50
C ARG A 357 13.83 -10.31 -5.25
N GLU A 358 13.48 -11.37 -4.54
CA GLU A 358 12.98 -12.62 -5.15
C GLU A 358 11.65 -12.38 -5.90
N GLN A 359 10.77 -11.52 -5.37
CA GLN A 359 9.53 -11.14 -6.04
C GLN A 359 9.80 -10.27 -7.27
N LEU A 360 10.67 -9.26 -7.19
CA LEU A 360 11.06 -8.41 -8.32
C LEU A 360 11.63 -9.23 -9.47
N HIS A 361 12.54 -10.16 -9.19
CA HIS A 361 13.10 -11.06 -10.21
C HIS A 361 12.03 -11.93 -10.89
N ARG A 362 11.09 -12.51 -10.13
CA ARG A 362 9.97 -13.29 -10.71
C ARG A 362 9.00 -12.41 -11.51
N ILE A 363 8.77 -11.17 -11.07
CA ILE A 363 7.94 -10.18 -11.77
C ILE A 363 8.58 -9.81 -13.11
N ALA A 364 9.89 -9.55 -13.17
CA ALA A 364 10.60 -9.23 -14.41
C ALA A 364 10.44 -10.36 -15.46
N LEU A 365 10.80 -11.60 -15.08
CA LEU A 365 10.66 -12.77 -15.95
C LEU A 365 9.21 -12.99 -16.44
N ARG A 366 8.22 -12.86 -15.55
CA ARG A 366 6.81 -13.04 -15.90
C ARG A 366 6.30 -11.90 -16.77
N THR A 367 6.76 -10.67 -16.56
CA THR A 367 6.33 -9.51 -17.35
C THR A 367 6.87 -9.58 -18.76
N GLN A 368 8.16 -9.87 -18.97
CA GLN A 368 8.73 -10.04 -20.31
C GLN A 368 7.97 -11.10 -21.11
N SER A 369 7.67 -12.25 -20.48
CA SER A 369 6.89 -13.33 -21.10
C SER A 369 5.49 -12.88 -21.55
N ILE A 370 4.79 -12.07 -20.74
CA ILE A 370 3.45 -11.59 -21.08
C ILE A 370 3.51 -10.42 -22.08
N ALA A 371 4.54 -9.57 -22.05
CA ALA A 371 4.75 -8.50 -23.03
C ALA A 371 5.00 -9.06 -24.44
N THR A 372 5.89 -10.05 -24.58
CA THR A 372 6.10 -10.77 -25.84
C THR A 372 4.80 -11.44 -26.32
N ARG A 373 4.00 -12.01 -25.41
CA ARG A 373 2.67 -12.56 -25.76
C ARG A 373 1.71 -11.46 -26.25
N GLN A 374 1.67 -10.30 -25.60
CA GLN A 374 0.82 -9.17 -26.00
C GLN A 374 1.16 -8.67 -27.40
N ALA A 375 2.45 -8.42 -27.66
CA ALA A 375 2.93 -7.97 -28.96
C ALA A 375 2.57 -8.98 -30.07
N ARG A 376 2.72 -10.28 -29.80
CA ARG A 376 2.27 -11.34 -30.71
C ARG A 376 0.76 -11.29 -30.99
N VAL A 377 -0.08 -11.13 -29.97
CA VAL A 377 -1.54 -11.03 -30.14
C VAL A 377 -1.93 -9.82 -30.99
N PHE A 378 -1.23 -8.70 -30.80
CA PHE A 378 -1.41 -7.52 -31.64
C PHE A 378 -0.98 -7.79 -33.10
N ASN A 379 0.28 -8.18 -33.33
CA ASN A 379 0.87 -8.32 -34.66
C ASN A 379 0.29 -9.48 -35.49
N GLU A 380 0.06 -10.64 -34.88
CA GLU A 380 -0.34 -11.87 -35.59
C GLU A 380 -1.85 -12.11 -35.62
N SER A 381 -2.66 -11.34 -34.87
CA SER A 381 -4.11 -11.60 -34.79
C SER A 381 -5.01 -10.36 -34.78
N VAL A 382 -4.73 -9.34 -33.97
CA VAL A 382 -5.62 -8.16 -33.89
C VAL A 382 -5.39 -7.20 -35.06
N LYS A 383 -4.14 -6.84 -35.36
CA LYS A 383 -3.81 -5.95 -36.48
C LYS A 383 -4.23 -6.54 -37.84
N PRO A 384 -3.93 -7.81 -38.19
CA PRO A 384 -4.34 -8.36 -39.49
C PRO A 384 -5.86 -8.41 -39.66
N ALA A 385 -6.60 -8.73 -38.60
CA ALA A 385 -8.06 -8.71 -38.64
C ALA A 385 -8.64 -7.29 -38.74
N LEU A 386 -7.95 -6.27 -38.19
CA LEU A 386 -8.33 -4.86 -38.40
C LEU A 386 -8.10 -4.44 -39.85
N ASP A 387 -6.98 -4.88 -40.45
CA ASP A 387 -6.69 -4.66 -41.86
C ASP A 387 -7.75 -5.31 -42.77
N GLU A 388 -8.24 -6.52 -42.45
CA GLU A 388 -9.34 -7.19 -43.18
C GLU A 388 -10.69 -6.44 -43.10
N GLU A 389 -10.93 -5.68 -42.03
CA GLU A 389 -12.15 -4.89 -41.78
C GLU A 389 -12.03 -3.40 -42.22
N GLY A 390 -10.98 -3.08 -43.00
CA GLY A 390 -10.73 -1.71 -43.50
C GLY A 390 -10.36 -0.72 -42.39
N ILE A 391 -9.65 -1.18 -41.36
CA ILE A 391 -9.08 -0.36 -40.27
C ILE A 391 -7.57 -0.60 -40.25
N HIS A 392 -6.84 0.20 -41.02
CA HIS A 392 -5.41 0.03 -41.21
C HIS A 392 -4.62 0.79 -40.16
N ILE A 393 -3.65 0.11 -39.55
CA ILE A 393 -2.54 0.75 -38.83
C ILE A 393 -1.31 0.56 -39.73
N VAL A 394 -0.85 1.65 -40.33
CA VAL A 394 0.20 1.65 -41.37
C VAL A 394 1.48 2.31 -40.86
N SER A 395 2.60 1.97 -41.48
CA SER A 395 3.88 2.65 -41.30
C SER A 395 4.03 3.82 -42.27
N TRP A 396 5.01 4.69 -42.04
CA TRP A 396 5.42 5.74 -43.00
C TRP A 396 5.80 5.16 -44.37
N SER A 397 6.34 3.93 -44.39
CA SER A 397 6.79 3.26 -45.61
C SER A 397 5.64 2.80 -46.52
N ASP A 398 4.45 2.56 -45.96
CA ASP A 398 3.26 2.12 -46.69
C ASP A 398 2.54 3.27 -47.42
N LEU A 399 2.82 4.52 -47.03
CA LEU A 399 2.17 5.71 -47.58
C LEU A 399 2.65 6.04 -49.00
N ASP A 400 1.75 6.56 -49.83
CA ASP A 400 2.10 7.12 -51.14
C ASP A 400 2.71 8.53 -51.04
N ALA A 401 3.25 9.05 -52.15
CA ALA A 401 3.93 10.35 -52.17
C ALA A 401 2.99 11.53 -51.81
N PRO A 402 1.76 11.65 -52.37
CA PRO A 402 0.78 12.65 -51.93
C PRO A 402 0.44 12.60 -50.44
N GLN A 403 0.25 11.40 -49.87
CA GLN A 403 -0.02 11.20 -48.45
C GLN A 403 1.15 11.70 -47.60
N ARG A 404 2.39 11.34 -47.97
CA ARG A 404 3.61 11.81 -47.30
C ARG A 404 3.75 13.33 -47.38
N GLU A 405 3.62 13.94 -48.56
CA GLU A 405 3.69 15.41 -48.74
C GLU A 405 2.68 16.13 -47.83
N ARG A 406 1.46 15.61 -47.76
CA ARG A 406 0.41 16.16 -46.89
C ARG A 406 0.74 16.01 -45.39
N LEU A 407 1.34 14.90 -44.99
CA LEU A 407 1.75 14.65 -43.61
C LEU A 407 3.00 15.43 -43.20
N VAL A 408 3.93 15.71 -44.12
CA VAL A 408 5.03 16.67 -43.92
C VAL A 408 4.45 18.08 -43.66
N GLY A 409 3.46 18.50 -44.45
CA GLY A 409 2.73 19.76 -44.19
C GLY A 409 2.06 19.78 -42.82
N TYR A 410 1.35 18.71 -42.44
CA TYR A 410 0.75 18.58 -41.10
C TYR A 410 1.80 18.60 -39.99
N PHE A 411 2.93 17.91 -40.18
CA PHE A 411 4.05 17.93 -39.23
C PHE A 411 4.53 19.37 -39.01
N ASN A 412 4.84 20.10 -40.08
CA ASN A 412 5.36 21.46 -39.98
C ASN A 412 4.34 22.48 -39.42
N ASP A 413 3.06 22.33 -39.75
CA ASP A 413 2.01 23.24 -39.27
C ASP A 413 1.53 22.94 -37.84
N GLN A 414 1.56 21.69 -37.38
CA GLN A 414 0.86 21.25 -36.15
C GLN A 414 1.72 20.48 -35.14
N VAL A 415 2.77 19.77 -35.58
CA VAL A 415 3.60 18.91 -34.71
C VAL A 415 4.92 19.61 -34.37
N PHE A 416 5.71 19.99 -35.37
CA PHE A 416 6.99 20.69 -35.23
C PHE A 416 6.93 21.89 -34.26
N PRO A 417 5.90 22.77 -34.28
CA PRO A 417 5.84 23.92 -33.38
C PRO A 417 5.68 23.58 -31.89
N VAL A 418 5.31 22.34 -31.55
CA VAL A 418 5.20 21.84 -30.16
C VAL A 418 6.29 20.84 -29.80
N LEU A 419 7.18 20.49 -30.74
CA LEU A 419 8.37 19.70 -30.46
C LEU A 419 9.49 20.58 -29.89
N THR A 420 10.32 19.98 -29.06
CA THR A 420 11.59 20.58 -28.61
C THR A 420 12.61 19.46 -28.53
N PRO A 421 13.55 19.35 -29.47
CA PRO A 421 14.64 18.39 -29.38
C PRO A 421 15.57 18.82 -28.24
N LEU A 422 15.88 17.88 -27.35
CA LEU A 422 16.77 18.11 -26.21
C LEU A 422 18.07 17.35 -26.45
N ALA A 423 19.11 18.07 -26.88
CA ALA A 423 20.46 17.54 -26.97
C ALA A 423 21.01 17.21 -25.58
N VAL A 424 21.86 16.19 -25.48
CA VAL A 424 22.57 15.83 -24.25
C VAL A 424 24.07 15.85 -24.48
N ASP A 425 24.77 16.70 -23.74
CA ASP A 425 26.21 16.93 -23.81
C ASP A 425 26.73 17.51 -22.47
N PRO A 426 28.05 17.74 -22.27
CA PRO A 426 28.58 18.24 -21.00
C PRO A 426 28.07 19.63 -20.55
N ALA A 427 27.46 20.42 -21.43
CA ALA A 427 26.79 21.69 -21.12
C ALA A 427 25.26 21.53 -20.98
N HIS A 428 24.67 20.49 -21.58
CA HIS A 428 23.24 20.16 -21.54
C HIS A 428 23.03 18.78 -20.88
N PRO A 429 22.84 18.70 -19.55
CA PRO A 429 22.66 17.43 -18.84
C PRO A 429 21.37 16.72 -19.28
N PHE A 430 21.33 15.39 -19.09
CA PHE A 430 20.20 14.57 -19.53
C PHE A 430 18.86 15.10 -18.96
N PRO A 431 17.85 15.34 -19.80
CA PRO A 431 16.62 16.00 -19.37
C PRO A 431 15.72 15.09 -18.55
N TYR A 432 14.95 15.67 -17.64
CA TYR A 432 13.91 14.93 -16.95
C TYR A 432 12.83 14.42 -17.93
N ILE A 433 12.54 13.11 -17.87
CA ILE A 433 11.52 12.45 -18.70
C ILE A 433 10.33 12.05 -17.84
N SER A 434 9.14 12.56 -18.18
CA SER A 434 7.90 12.28 -17.48
C SER A 434 7.45 10.83 -17.63
N GLY A 435 6.94 10.24 -16.54
CA GLY A 435 6.36 8.89 -16.56
C GLY A 435 5.24 8.74 -17.59
N LEU A 436 5.13 7.53 -18.15
CA LEU A 436 4.24 7.10 -19.24
C LEU A 436 4.42 7.83 -20.58
N SER A 437 5.31 8.82 -20.69
CA SER A 437 5.57 9.49 -21.97
C SER A 437 6.34 8.58 -22.94
N LEU A 438 5.91 8.59 -24.20
CA LEU A 438 6.64 8.02 -25.31
C LEU A 438 7.67 9.04 -25.82
N ASN A 439 8.86 8.57 -26.17
CA ASN A 439 10.00 9.39 -26.54
C ASN A 439 10.75 8.72 -27.70
N LEU A 440 11.42 9.50 -28.53
CA LEU A 440 12.45 9.03 -29.43
C LEU A 440 13.82 9.36 -28.83
N ALA A 441 14.67 8.34 -28.73
CA ALA A 441 16.11 8.46 -28.58
C ALA A 441 16.71 8.58 -29.98
N VAL A 442 17.56 9.57 -30.23
CA VAL A 442 18.10 9.88 -31.56
C VAL A 442 19.61 10.11 -31.47
N THR A 443 20.40 9.35 -32.22
CA THR A 443 21.82 9.65 -32.42
C THR A 443 21.97 10.46 -33.70
N VAL A 444 22.58 11.64 -33.60
CA VAL A 444 22.85 12.53 -34.74
C VAL A 444 24.35 12.78 -34.88
N ARG A 445 24.84 12.84 -36.12
CA ARG A 445 26.26 13.08 -36.42
C ARG A 445 26.44 14.45 -37.08
N ASP A 446 27.38 15.26 -36.59
CA ASP A 446 27.72 16.54 -37.24
C ASP A 446 28.45 16.28 -38.56
N ARG A 447 27.99 16.91 -39.64
CA ARG A 447 28.57 16.75 -40.98
C ARG A 447 29.94 17.43 -41.15
N THR A 448 30.36 18.27 -40.21
CA THR A 448 31.55 19.10 -40.30
C THR A 448 32.78 18.47 -39.64
N ASP A 449 32.63 17.86 -38.46
CA ASP A 449 33.71 17.17 -37.74
C ASP A 449 33.48 15.67 -37.54
N GLY A 450 32.28 15.16 -37.79
CA GLY A 450 31.91 13.76 -37.65
C GLY A 450 31.57 13.32 -36.23
N ALA A 451 31.45 14.24 -35.27
CA ALA A 451 31.09 13.92 -33.89
C ALA A 451 29.64 13.42 -33.78
N GLU A 452 29.40 12.44 -32.90
CA GLU A 452 28.07 11.91 -32.61
C GLU A 452 27.52 12.50 -31.31
N HIS A 453 26.23 12.85 -31.34
CA HIS A 453 25.51 13.51 -30.26
C HIS A 453 24.18 12.80 -30.04
N PHE A 454 23.80 12.68 -28.78
CA PHE A 454 22.48 12.18 -28.41
C PHE A 454 21.48 13.34 -28.34
N ALA A 455 20.26 13.10 -28.83
CA ALA A 455 19.12 13.97 -28.60
C ALA A 455 17.87 13.16 -28.27
N ARG A 456 17.05 13.70 -27.37
CA ARG A 456 15.72 13.17 -27.03
C ARG A 456 14.63 14.04 -27.64
N VAL A 457 13.64 13.42 -28.26
CA VAL A 457 12.40 14.08 -28.72
C VAL A 457 11.21 13.47 -27.98
N LYS A 458 10.40 14.29 -27.30
CA LYS A 458 9.15 13.82 -26.68
C LYS A 458 8.08 13.65 -27.75
N VAL A 459 7.36 12.53 -27.78
CA VAL A 459 6.11 12.43 -28.53
C VAL A 459 5.02 13.22 -27.78
N PRO A 460 4.37 14.24 -28.38
CA PRO A 460 3.40 15.06 -27.68
C PRO A 460 2.14 14.29 -27.26
N ASP A 461 1.65 14.59 -26.06
CA ASP A 461 0.44 14.02 -25.44
C ASP A 461 -0.82 14.90 -25.61
N ASN A 462 -0.65 16.10 -26.16
CA ASN A 462 -1.72 17.04 -26.52
C ASN A 462 -2.25 16.85 -27.96
N VAL A 463 -1.72 15.88 -28.71
CA VAL A 463 -2.15 15.49 -30.06
C VAL A 463 -2.49 13.99 -30.03
N ALA A 464 -3.42 13.55 -30.89
CA ALA A 464 -3.75 12.12 -31.01
C ALA A 464 -2.51 11.34 -31.49
N ARG A 465 -2.12 10.28 -30.76
CA ARG A 465 -0.99 9.45 -31.16
C ARG A 465 -1.24 8.69 -32.47
N PHE A 466 -2.46 8.20 -32.71
CA PHE A 466 -2.81 7.58 -33.98
C PHE A 466 -3.50 8.60 -34.88
N LEU A 467 -2.74 9.17 -35.82
CA LEU A 467 -3.22 10.18 -36.76
C LEU A 467 -4.10 9.56 -37.83
N ARG A 468 -5.26 10.18 -38.09
CA ARG A 468 -6.22 9.77 -39.12
C ARG A 468 -5.79 10.26 -40.51
N VAL A 469 -4.97 9.47 -41.20
CA VAL A 469 -4.47 9.79 -42.55
C VAL A 469 -5.64 9.97 -43.54
N ASP A 470 -6.68 9.14 -43.44
CA ASP A 470 -7.90 9.23 -44.26
C ASP A 470 -8.61 10.59 -44.14
N GLN A 471 -8.50 11.25 -42.98
CA GLN A 471 -9.08 12.58 -42.73
C GLN A 471 -8.14 13.72 -43.13
N LEU A 472 -6.83 13.54 -42.97
CA LEU A 472 -5.82 14.58 -43.26
C LEU A 472 -5.54 14.77 -44.75
N VAL A 473 -5.59 13.67 -45.51
CA VAL A 473 -5.33 13.64 -46.96
C VAL A 473 -6.60 13.84 -47.78
N GLY A 474 -7.74 13.36 -47.28
CA GLY A 474 -9.05 13.54 -47.90
C GLY A 474 -9.29 12.62 -49.09
N THR A 475 -10.02 11.52 -48.86
CA THR A 475 -10.54 10.68 -49.95
C THR A 475 -11.53 11.45 -50.84
N GLU A 476 -11.42 11.31 -52.17
CA GLU A 476 -12.36 11.97 -53.08
C GLU A 476 -13.84 11.61 -52.79
N PRO A 477 -14.77 12.59 -52.87
CA PRO A 477 -16.18 12.34 -52.64
C PRO A 477 -16.82 11.63 -53.85
N GLY A 478 -16.91 10.29 -53.80
CA GLY A 478 -17.61 9.53 -54.85
C GLY A 478 -17.73 8.02 -54.71
N GLN A 479 -17.11 7.37 -53.71
CA GLN A 479 -17.22 5.93 -53.52
C GLN A 479 -18.24 5.59 -52.41
N ASP A 480 -19.38 5.02 -52.82
CA ASP A 480 -20.39 4.43 -51.93
C ASP A 480 -19.90 3.06 -51.42
N GLY A 481 -19.16 3.08 -50.31
CA GLY A 481 -18.69 1.91 -49.57
C GLY A 481 -18.27 2.29 -48.15
N PRO A 482 -18.00 1.32 -47.25
CA PRO A 482 -17.37 1.60 -45.98
C PRO A 482 -16.00 2.24 -46.26
N ARG A 483 -15.78 3.48 -45.82
CA ARG A 483 -14.48 4.13 -46.00
C ARG A 483 -13.44 3.46 -45.13
N ASP A 484 -12.32 3.10 -45.73
CA ASP A 484 -11.12 2.66 -45.02
C ASP A 484 -10.71 3.73 -44.00
N VAL A 485 -10.35 3.27 -42.82
CA VAL A 485 -9.87 4.11 -41.72
C VAL A 485 -8.37 3.85 -41.60
N VAL A 486 -7.55 4.88 -41.84
CA VAL A 486 -6.10 4.71 -41.92
C VAL A 486 -5.44 5.49 -40.79
N PHE A 487 -4.77 4.77 -39.91
CA PHE A 487 -4.03 5.28 -38.77
C PHE A 487 -2.52 5.18 -38.99
N LEU A 488 -1.81 6.22 -38.62
CA LEU A 488 -0.35 6.27 -38.59
C LEU A 488 0.12 6.71 -37.19
N PRO A 489 1.07 6.02 -36.55
CA PRO A 489 1.63 6.46 -35.27
C PRO A 489 2.37 7.82 -35.40
N LEU A 490 2.16 8.71 -34.44
CA LEU A 490 2.75 10.05 -34.42
C LEU A 490 4.27 10.00 -34.32
N GLU A 491 4.81 9.03 -33.58
CA GLU A 491 6.24 8.74 -33.50
C GLU A 491 6.88 8.43 -34.88
N GLU A 492 6.16 7.81 -35.82
CA GLU A 492 6.66 7.57 -37.17
C GLU A 492 6.69 8.85 -38.01
N VAL A 493 5.69 9.73 -37.86
CA VAL A 493 5.71 11.05 -38.50
C VAL A 493 6.86 11.91 -37.98
N ILE A 494 7.14 11.86 -36.67
CA ILE A 494 8.28 12.57 -36.09
C ILE A 494 9.60 11.96 -36.61
N SER A 495 9.72 10.63 -36.60
CA SER A 495 10.91 9.89 -37.06
C SER A 495 11.25 10.19 -38.52
N ALA A 496 10.25 10.17 -39.41
CA ALA A 496 10.41 10.49 -40.82
C ALA A 496 10.87 11.94 -41.10
N ASN A 497 10.66 12.86 -40.16
CA ASN A 497 10.95 14.29 -40.30
C ASN A 497 12.04 14.80 -39.33
N LEU A 498 12.81 13.90 -38.70
CA LEU A 498 13.92 14.27 -37.79
C LEU A 498 14.95 15.21 -38.44
N GLY A 499 15.14 15.13 -39.76
CA GLY A 499 16.02 16.04 -40.50
C GLY A 499 15.62 17.52 -40.44
N GLU A 500 14.34 17.84 -40.18
CA GLU A 500 13.88 19.22 -39.96
C GLU A 500 14.20 19.71 -38.53
N LEU A 501 14.27 18.79 -37.56
CA LEU A 501 14.64 19.09 -36.16
C LEU A 501 16.15 19.24 -35.96
N PHE A 502 16.97 18.57 -36.79
CA PHE A 502 18.43 18.54 -36.70
C PHE A 502 19.12 19.04 -37.98
N PRO A 503 18.88 20.31 -38.40
CA PRO A 503 19.42 20.85 -39.64
C PRO A 503 20.95 20.88 -39.62
N GLY A 504 21.58 20.28 -40.63
CA GLY A 504 23.03 20.18 -40.75
C GLY A 504 23.64 18.90 -40.19
N MET A 505 22.87 18.08 -39.48
CA MET A 505 23.28 16.77 -38.97
C MET A 505 22.86 15.64 -39.91
N ASP A 506 23.50 14.48 -39.77
CA ASP A 506 23.01 13.20 -40.28
C ASP A 506 22.35 12.41 -39.13
N ILE A 507 21.14 11.87 -39.35
CA ILE A 507 20.52 10.94 -38.40
C ILE A 507 21.21 9.58 -38.55
N VAL A 508 21.77 9.05 -37.46
CA VAL A 508 22.50 7.77 -37.44
C VAL A 508 21.56 6.61 -37.13
N GLU A 509 20.79 6.76 -36.04
CA GLU A 509 19.80 5.81 -35.55
C GLU A 509 18.72 6.58 -34.77
N HIS A 510 17.53 6.01 -34.66
CA HIS A 510 16.49 6.47 -33.74
C HIS A 510 15.68 5.28 -33.23
N HIS A 511 15.26 5.31 -31.96
CA HIS A 511 14.43 4.26 -31.37
C HIS A 511 13.42 4.86 -30.39
N ALA A 512 12.21 4.33 -30.37
CA ALA A 512 11.20 4.70 -29.39
C ALA A 512 11.47 4.04 -28.03
N PHE A 513 11.22 4.80 -26.96
CA PHE A 513 11.28 4.32 -25.60
C PHE A 513 10.25 5.01 -24.69
N ARG A 514 9.84 4.30 -23.64
CA ARG A 514 8.84 4.76 -22.68
C ARG A 514 9.24 4.40 -21.26
N ILE A 515 9.17 5.37 -20.36
CA ILE A 515 9.53 5.18 -18.95
C ILE A 515 8.27 5.14 -18.10
N THR A 516 8.12 4.11 -17.26
CA THR A 516 7.18 4.16 -16.13
C THR A 516 7.92 4.62 -14.89
N ARG A 517 7.34 5.56 -14.13
CA ARG A 517 7.91 6.10 -12.88
C ARG A 517 7.02 5.80 -11.69
N ASN A 518 7.58 5.74 -10.49
CA ASN A 518 6.81 5.64 -9.25
C ASN A 518 5.78 6.78 -9.18
N ALA A 519 4.52 6.43 -8.95
CA ALA A 519 3.42 7.38 -8.81
C ALA A 519 2.71 7.29 -7.44
N ASP A 520 3.26 6.51 -6.50
CA ASP A 520 2.78 6.39 -5.13
C ASP A 520 3.49 7.41 -4.22
N PHE A 521 2.69 8.23 -3.55
CA PHE A 521 3.14 9.26 -2.62
C PHE A 521 2.37 9.10 -1.31
N GLU A 522 3.06 9.27 -0.19
CA GLU A 522 2.45 9.27 1.13
C GLU A 522 2.39 10.72 1.60
N VAL A 523 1.17 11.23 1.80
CA VAL A 523 0.96 12.55 2.40
C VAL A 523 0.96 12.35 3.90
N ASP A 524 1.98 12.89 4.54
CA ASP A 524 2.07 13.13 5.99
C ASP A 524 0.78 13.85 6.46
N GLU A 525 -0.02 13.16 7.29
CA GLU A 525 -1.32 13.66 7.77
C GLU A 525 -1.17 14.52 9.04
N ASP A 526 0.02 14.56 9.64
CA ASP A 526 0.22 15.01 11.03
C ASP A 526 0.86 16.41 11.15
N ARG A 527 0.99 17.13 10.03
CA ARG A 527 1.37 18.55 10.03
C ARG A 527 0.15 19.43 10.27
N ASP A 528 0.34 20.59 10.92
CA ASP A 528 -0.67 21.66 11.09
C ASP A 528 -1.13 22.33 9.76
N GLU A 529 -0.96 21.65 8.62
CA GLU A 529 -1.40 22.11 7.31
C GLU A 529 -2.76 21.49 6.95
N ASP A 530 -3.60 22.28 6.29
CA ASP A 530 -4.83 21.77 5.66
C ASP A 530 -4.49 20.59 4.71
N LEU A 531 -5.13 19.44 4.94
CA LEU A 531 -4.93 18.21 4.17
C LEU A 531 -5.06 18.42 2.66
N LEU A 532 -5.92 19.35 2.22
CA LEU A 532 -6.03 19.74 0.81
C LEU A 532 -4.74 20.39 0.29
N GLN A 533 -4.11 21.27 1.08
CA GLN A 533 -2.90 21.99 0.72
C GLN A 533 -1.66 21.08 0.75
N ALA A 534 -1.55 20.20 1.74
CA ALA A 534 -0.51 19.17 1.78
C ALA A 534 -0.60 18.26 0.54
N LEU A 535 -1.82 17.83 0.19
CA LEU A 535 -2.08 17.03 -1.02
C LEU A 535 -1.77 17.79 -2.32
N GLU A 536 -2.11 19.08 -2.44
CA GLU A 536 -1.77 19.91 -3.61
C GLU A 536 -0.24 19.99 -3.82
N ARG A 537 0.55 20.08 -2.74
CA ARG A 537 2.03 20.10 -2.80
C ARG A 537 2.62 18.74 -3.19
N GLU A 538 2.13 17.66 -2.61
CA GLU A 538 2.60 16.31 -2.95
C GLU A 538 2.19 15.89 -4.38
N LEU A 539 1.03 16.33 -4.87
CA LEU A 539 0.65 16.18 -6.29
C LEU A 539 1.62 16.87 -7.26
N ALA A 540 2.26 17.98 -6.84
CA ALA A 540 3.31 18.62 -7.63
C ALA A 540 4.62 17.81 -7.58
N ARG A 541 4.99 17.26 -6.43
CA ARG A 541 6.19 16.40 -6.23
C ARG A 541 6.09 15.05 -6.93
N ARG A 542 4.88 14.46 -7.01
CA ARG A 542 4.56 13.21 -7.74
C ARG A 542 5.10 13.18 -9.17
N ARG A 543 5.32 14.34 -9.79
CA ARG A 543 5.92 14.47 -11.12
C ARG A 543 7.35 13.95 -11.22
N PHE A 544 8.06 13.64 -10.14
CA PHE A 544 9.49 13.33 -10.12
C PHE A 544 9.88 11.95 -9.56
N GLY A 545 8.93 11.00 -9.43
CA GLY A 545 9.24 9.67 -8.88
C GLY A 545 10.32 8.89 -9.67
N SER A 546 11.07 8.02 -8.98
CA SER A 546 12.13 7.19 -9.57
C SER A 546 11.59 6.30 -10.72
N PRO A 547 12.41 5.95 -11.73
CA PRO A 547 12.02 4.98 -12.75
C PRO A 547 11.71 3.62 -12.14
N VAL A 548 10.72 2.93 -12.71
CA VAL A 548 10.33 1.58 -12.29
C VAL A 548 10.21 0.59 -13.44
N ARG A 549 10.19 1.07 -14.70
CA ARG A 549 10.19 0.27 -15.93
C ARG A 549 10.73 1.10 -17.09
N LEU A 550 11.53 0.50 -17.97
CA LEU A 550 11.91 1.08 -19.26
C LEU A 550 11.43 0.13 -20.37
N GLU A 551 10.51 0.60 -21.20
CA GLU A 551 10.08 -0.11 -22.41
C GLU A 551 10.85 0.43 -23.61
N ILE A 552 11.39 -0.47 -24.44
CA ILE A 552 12.17 -0.14 -25.65
C ILE A 552 11.68 -0.96 -26.84
N GLU A 553 11.89 -0.43 -28.04
CA GLU A 553 11.78 -1.20 -29.28
C GLU A 553 12.87 -2.30 -29.33
N GLU A 554 12.53 -3.48 -29.87
CA GLU A 554 13.42 -4.64 -29.92
C GLU A 554 14.68 -4.42 -30.78
N ASP A 555 14.65 -3.46 -31.71
CA ASP A 555 15.78 -3.15 -32.60
C ASP A 555 16.78 -2.11 -32.03
N MET A 556 16.55 -1.63 -30.81
CA MET A 556 17.41 -0.64 -30.15
C MET A 556 18.84 -1.17 -29.97
N SER A 557 19.82 -0.38 -30.41
CA SER A 557 21.23 -0.74 -30.28
C SER A 557 21.68 -0.85 -28.81
N GLU A 558 22.58 -1.80 -28.51
CA GLU A 558 23.16 -1.97 -27.16
C GLU A 558 23.79 -0.66 -26.65
N HIS A 559 24.40 0.12 -27.56
CA HIS A 559 24.98 1.43 -27.23
C HIS A 559 23.92 2.46 -26.77
N MET A 560 22.78 2.51 -27.45
CA MET A 560 21.68 3.40 -27.07
C MET A 560 21.04 2.95 -25.76
N LEU A 561 20.89 1.63 -25.55
CA LEU A 561 20.37 1.07 -24.31
C LEU A 561 21.29 1.37 -23.11
N ASP A 562 22.59 1.14 -23.23
CA ASP A 562 23.58 1.45 -22.18
C ASP A 562 23.57 2.94 -21.80
N LEU A 563 23.43 3.82 -22.79
CA LEU A 563 23.28 5.26 -22.55
C LEU A 563 22.00 5.57 -21.77
N LEU A 564 20.85 5.04 -22.21
CA LEU A 564 19.58 5.26 -21.52
C LEU A 564 19.59 4.70 -20.09
N LEU A 565 20.14 3.51 -19.86
CA LEU A 565 20.27 2.91 -18.53
C LEU A 565 21.10 3.79 -17.58
N ARG A 566 22.26 4.27 -18.05
CA ARG A 566 23.16 5.12 -17.25
C ARG A 566 22.55 6.49 -16.93
N GLU A 567 21.96 7.16 -17.91
CA GLU A 567 21.46 8.53 -17.74
C GLU A 567 20.10 8.60 -17.04
N LEU A 568 19.31 7.51 -17.09
CA LEU A 568 18.02 7.42 -16.42
C LEU A 568 18.07 6.84 -15.00
N ASP A 569 19.16 6.16 -14.64
CA ASP A 569 19.30 5.36 -13.42
C ASP A 569 18.23 4.26 -13.34
N VAL A 570 18.33 3.30 -14.28
CA VAL A 570 17.40 2.16 -14.43
C VAL A 570 18.19 0.86 -14.29
N ASP A 571 17.69 -0.10 -13.49
CA ASP A 571 18.28 -1.44 -13.42
C ASP A 571 17.97 -2.20 -14.73
N PRO A 572 18.95 -2.88 -15.36
CA PRO A 572 18.72 -3.71 -16.55
C PRO A 572 17.58 -4.73 -16.41
N ALA A 573 17.25 -5.19 -15.20
CA ALA A 573 16.14 -6.10 -14.92
C ALA A 573 14.74 -5.47 -15.09
N ASP A 574 14.65 -4.14 -15.22
CA ASP A 574 13.41 -3.39 -15.46
C ASP A 574 13.18 -3.03 -16.94
N VAL A 575 14.13 -3.40 -17.80
CA VAL A 575 14.01 -3.22 -19.25
C VAL A 575 13.05 -4.27 -19.81
N ILE A 576 12.12 -3.81 -20.65
CA ILE A 576 11.25 -4.66 -21.43
C ILE A 576 11.44 -4.30 -22.90
N ALA A 577 12.12 -5.18 -23.64
CA ALA A 577 12.14 -5.14 -25.10
C ALA A 577 10.79 -5.64 -25.63
N VAL A 578 10.13 -4.84 -26.45
CA VAL A 578 8.80 -5.14 -27.01
C VAL A 578 8.93 -5.37 -28.51
N PRO A 579 8.55 -6.56 -29.03
CA PRO A 579 8.58 -6.87 -30.46
C PRO A 579 7.35 -6.29 -31.18
N GLY A 580 7.19 -4.97 -31.14
CA GLY A 580 6.03 -4.24 -31.66
C GLY A 580 5.90 -2.83 -31.06
N PRO A 581 4.87 -2.06 -31.45
CA PRO A 581 4.72 -0.68 -31.00
C PRO A 581 4.51 -0.59 -29.48
N LEU A 582 5.21 0.36 -28.85
CA LEU A 582 5.10 0.64 -27.43
C LEU A 582 3.71 1.23 -27.08
N ASP A 583 3.34 1.26 -25.80
CA ASP A 583 2.11 1.90 -25.31
C ASP A 583 0.82 1.48 -26.06
N LEU A 584 0.48 0.20 -26.09
CA LEU A 584 -0.80 -0.25 -26.66
C LEU A 584 -2.04 0.27 -25.91
N SER A 585 -1.89 1.08 -24.85
CA SER A 585 -2.99 1.85 -24.24
C SER A 585 -3.66 2.80 -25.25
N SER A 586 -2.89 3.33 -26.20
CA SER A 586 -3.39 4.21 -27.26
C SER A 586 -4.36 3.53 -28.23
N LEU A 587 -4.51 2.19 -28.20
CA LEU A 587 -5.53 1.47 -28.98
C LEU A 587 -6.99 1.86 -28.63
N PHE A 588 -7.24 2.56 -27.51
CA PHE A 588 -8.55 3.19 -27.27
C PHE A 588 -8.97 4.14 -28.41
N GLN A 589 -8.01 4.82 -29.07
CA GLN A 589 -8.29 5.69 -30.23
C GLN A 589 -8.83 4.90 -31.44
N ILE A 590 -8.43 3.64 -31.59
CA ILE A 590 -8.94 2.72 -32.61
C ILE A 590 -10.29 2.12 -32.18
N TYR A 591 -10.44 1.78 -30.90
CA TYR A 591 -11.74 1.37 -30.35
C TYR A 591 -12.83 2.44 -30.53
N ASP A 592 -12.49 3.74 -30.51
CA ASP A 592 -13.46 4.82 -30.68
C ASP A 592 -14.00 5.00 -32.11
N VAL A 593 -13.43 4.32 -33.11
CA VAL A 593 -13.92 4.35 -34.51
C VAL A 593 -15.39 3.90 -34.61
N ASP A 594 -16.20 4.58 -35.41
CA ASP A 594 -17.60 4.22 -35.64
C ASP A 594 -17.74 2.99 -36.55
N ARG A 595 -17.63 1.82 -35.94
CA ARG A 595 -17.87 0.49 -36.52
C ARG A 595 -18.70 -0.36 -35.55
N PRO A 596 -20.01 -0.12 -35.40
CA PRO A 596 -20.83 -0.79 -34.39
C PRO A 596 -20.90 -2.31 -34.53
N ALA A 597 -20.72 -2.85 -35.75
CA ALA A 597 -20.67 -4.28 -36.00
C ALA A 597 -19.43 -4.99 -35.40
N LEU A 598 -18.36 -4.23 -35.11
CA LEU A 598 -17.11 -4.74 -34.54
C LEU A 598 -17.01 -4.53 -33.02
N LYS A 599 -18.11 -4.10 -32.38
CA LYS A 599 -18.20 -3.80 -30.95
C LYS A 599 -19.32 -4.60 -30.31
N ASP A 600 -19.32 -4.65 -28.97
CA ASP A 600 -20.44 -5.12 -28.19
C ASP A 600 -21.69 -4.26 -28.46
N PRO A 601 -22.86 -4.86 -28.75
CA PRO A 601 -24.10 -4.10 -28.95
C PRO A 601 -24.42 -3.31 -27.66
N PRO A 602 -24.78 -2.02 -27.74
CA PRO A 602 -25.03 -1.19 -26.55
C PRO A 602 -26.03 -1.83 -25.58
N PHE A 603 -25.61 -2.03 -24.34
CA PHE A 603 -26.49 -2.55 -23.30
C PHE A 603 -27.25 -1.40 -22.63
N VAL A 604 -28.58 -1.42 -22.76
CA VAL A 604 -29.49 -0.54 -22.02
C VAL A 604 -29.95 -1.26 -20.75
N PRO A 605 -29.62 -0.74 -19.55
CA PRO A 605 -30.08 -1.30 -18.28
C PRO A 605 -31.59 -1.18 -18.10
N VAL A 606 -32.19 -2.13 -17.38
CA VAL A 606 -33.63 -2.10 -17.07
C VAL A 606 -33.93 -1.28 -15.82
N THR A 607 -35.11 -0.69 -15.71
CA THR A 607 -35.58 -0.12 -14.43
C THR A 607 -36.00 -1.25 -13.51
N ASN A 608 -35.44 -1.32 -12.30
CA ASN A 608 -35.87 -2.29 -11.27
C ASN A 608 -37.40 -2.15 -11.04
N PRO A 609 -38.19 -3.25 -11.03
CA PRO A 609 -39.66 -3.17 -10.91
C PRO A 609 -40.18 -2.45 -9.66
N ALA A 610 -39.39 -2.35 -8.60
CA ALA A 610 -39.72 -1.61 -7.38
C ALA A 610 -39.72 -0.07 -7.58
N PHE A 611 -39.02 0.41 -8.61
CA PHE A 611 -38.91 1.82 -9.01
C PHE A 611 -39.55 2.11 -10.38
N GLY A 612 -40.18 1.11 -11.03
CA GLY A 612 -40.91 1.28 -12.28
C GLY A 612 -42.04 2.31 -12.19
N GLU A 613 -42.31 2.99 -13.30
CA GLU A 613 -43.43 3.94 -13.38
C GLU A 613 -44.75 3.17 -13.49
N ARG A 614 -45.69 3.48 -12.60
CA ARG A 614 -47.09 3.03 -12.64
C ARG A 614 -47.98 4.23 -12.94
N GLU A 615 -49.28 4.01 -13.14
CA GLU A 615 -50.30 5.07 -13.33
C GLU A 615 -50.19 6.23 -12.31
N THR A 616 -49.71 5.93 -11.10
CA THR A 616 -49.20 6.93 -10.16
C THR A 616 -47.73 6.64 -9.84
N PRO A 617 -46.79 7.58 -10.07
CA PRO A 617 -45.39 7.41 -9.69
C PRO A 617 -45.24 7.28 -8.16
N LYS A 618 -44.89 6.09 -7.68
CA LYS A 618 -44.51 5.90 -6.27
C LYS A 618 -43.18 6.61 -6.00
N SER A 619 -43.12 7.33 -4.88
CA SER A 619 -41.84 7.85 -4.34
C SER A 619 -40.96 6.68 -3.88
N VAL A 620 -39.65 6.81 -4.04
CA VAL A 620 -38.67 5.79 -3.57
C VAL A 620 -38.88 5.51 -2.09
N PHE A 621 -39.09 6.53 -1.26
CA PHE A 621 -39.43 6.36 0.16
C PHE A 621 -40.69 5.53 0.38
N SER A 622 -41.73 5.71 -0.46
CA SER A 622 -42.96 4.92 -0.32
C SER A 622 -42.75 3.45 -0.63
N THR A 623 -41.93 3.12 -1.63
CA THR A 623 -41.49 1.74 -1.91
C THR A 623 -40.71 1.15 -0.73
N LEU A 624 -39.73 1.87 -0.18
CA LEU A 624 -38.88 1.36 0.92
C LEU A 624 -39.62 1.18 2.26
N ARG A 625 -40.86 1.67 2.39
CA ARG A 625 -41.75 1.31 3.52
C ARG A 625 -42.47 -0.02 3.33
N GLU A 626 -42.63 -0.48 2.10
CA GLU A 626 -43.27 -1.77 1.75
C GLU A 626 -42.27 -2.93 1.85
N GLY A 627 -40.97 -2.65 1.67
CA GLY A 627 -39.88 -3.58 1.96
C GLY A 627 -38.56 -3.15 1.34
N ASP A 628 -37.51 -3.88 1.68
CA ASP A 628 -36.17 -3.67 1.13
C ASP A 628 -36.09 -4.00 -0.37
N VAL A 629 -35.21 -3.32 -1.07
CA VAL A 629 -34.95 -3.49 -2.51
C VAL A 629 -33.46 -3.73 -2.73
N LEU A 630 -33.12 -4.86 -3.35
CA LEU A 630 -31.79 -5.09 -3.92
C LEU A 630 -31.78 -4.57 -5.36
N VAL A 631 -30.70 -3.87 -5.74
CA VAL A 631 -30.40 -3.53 -7.14
C VAL A 631 -29.10 -4.20 -7.60
N HIS A 632 -29.01 -4.48 -8.89
CA HIS A 632 -27.85 -5.15 -9.51
C HIS A 632 -27.41 -4.40 -10.77
N HIS A 633 -26.38 -3.56 -10.63
CA HIS A 633 -25.74 -2.84 -11.74
C HIS A 633 -24.73 -3.77 -12.44
N PRO A 634 -24.45 -3.61 -13.75
CA PRO A 634 -25.05 -2.63 -14.67
C PRO A 634 -26.37 -3.12 -15.27
N TYR A 635 -26.86 -4.32 -14.91
CA TYR A 635 -28.06 -4.94 -15.50
C TYR A 635 -29.32 -4.10 -15.28
N GLU A 636 -29.42 -3.51 -14.09
CA GLU A 636 -30.42 -2.51 -13.73
C GLU A 636 -29.84 -1.09 -13.77
N SER A 637 -30.70 -0.09 -13.96
CA SER A 637 -30.25 1.29 -14.14
C SER A 637 -29.91 1.99 -12.81
N PHE A 638 -28.67 2.46 -12.70
CA PHE A 638 -28.21 3.34 -11.63
C PHE A 638 -28.99 4.68 -11.58
N SER A 639 -29.35 5.23 -12.75
CA SER A 639 -30.04 6.53 -12.80
C SER A 639 -31.45 6.45 -12.23
N THR A 640 -32.20 5.39 -12.51
CA THR A 640 -33.57 5.20 -12.02
C THR A 640 -33.64 4.65 -10.59
N SER A 641 -32.50 4.28 -9.99
CA SER A 641 -32.39 3.73 -8.63
C SER A 641 -31.61 4.66 -7.69
N VAL A 642 -30.28 4.54 -7.64
CA VAL A 642 -29.40 5.23 -6.68
C VAL A 642 -29.39 6.73 -6.90
N GLN A 643 -29.25 7.18 -8.15
CA GLN A 643 -29.27 8.61 -8.47
C GLN A 643 -30.65 9.21 -8.11
N ARG A 644 -31.74 8.58 -8.57
CA ARG A 644 -33.13 8.99 -8.27
C ARG A 644 -33.43 9.04 -6.77
N PHE A 645 -32.87 8.12 -5.96
CA PHE A 645 -33.02 8.16 -4.50
C PHE A 645 -32.42 9.43 -3.90
N ILE A 646 -31.21 9.80 -4.32
CA ILE A 646 -30.50 10.99 -3.85
C ILE A 646 -31.19 12.27 -4.36
N GLU A 647 -31.61 12.31 -5.63
CA GLU A 647 -32.38 13.42 -6.21
C GLU A 647 -33.73 13.63 -5.52
N GLN A 648 -34.49 12.55 -5.24
CA GLN A 648 -35.73 12.66 -4.46
C GLN A 648 -35.48 13.08 -3.01
N ALA A 649 -34.37 12.67 -2.40
CA ALA A 649 -34.00 13.13 -1.06
C ALA A 649 -33.63 14.62 -1.04
N ALA A 650 -32.94 15.11 -2.07
CA ALA A 650 -32.61 16.52 -2.24
C ALA A 650 -33.86 17.38 -2.46
N ALA A 651 -34.83 16.90 -3.25
CA ALA A 651 -36.06 17.64 -3.58
C ALA A 651 -37.13 17.61 -2.48
N ASP A 652 -37.25 16.54 -1.68
CA ASP A 652 -38.35 16.37 -0.72
C ASP A 652 -38.24 17.34 0.49
N PRO A 653 -39.25 18.22 0.73
CA PRO A 653 -39.23 19.16 1.86
C PRO A 653 -39.39 18.48 3.24
N GLN A 654 -39.71 17.19 3.30
CA GLN A 654 -39.75 16.42 4.55
C GLN A 654 -38.39 15.78 4.91
N VAL A 655 -37.40 15.81 4.01
CA VAL A 655 -36.05 15.35 4.33
C VAL A 655 -35.33 16.41 5.16
N LEU A 656 -34.82 15.98 6.32
CA LEU A 656 -34.15 16.82 7.31
C LEU A 656 -32.63 16.80 7.11
N ALA A 657 -32.08 15.63 6.78
CA ALA A 657 -30.65 15.45 6.60
C ALA A 657 -30.31 14.36 5.57
N ILE A 658 -29.16 14.50 4.93
CA ILE A 658 -28.54 13.50 4.04
C ILE A 658 -27.08 13.34 4.49
N LYS A 659 -26.66 12.12 4.82
CA LYS A 659 -25.25 11.79 5.07
C LYS A 659 -24.78 10.79 4.00
N GLN A 660 -23.67 11.06 3.32
CA GLN A 660 -23.20 10.21 2.22
C GLN A 660 -21.67 10.13 2.16
N THR A 661 -21.16 8.96 1.81
CA THR A 661 -19.75 8.74 1.46
C THR A 661 -19.53 8.90 -0.05
N LEU A 662 -18.56 9.72 -0.45
CA LEU A 662 -18.19 9.98 -1.83
C LEU A 662 -16.75 9.50 -2.09
N TYR A 663 -16.65 8.31 -2.70
CA TYR A 663 -15.39 7.73 -3.17
C TYR A 663 -15.35 7.80 -4.71
N ARG A 664 -14.50 8.69 -5.24
CA ARG A 664 -14.32 9.00 -6.69
C ARG A 664 -15.59 9.49 -7.41
N THR A 665 -15.66 10.79 -7.72
CA THR A 665 -16.74 11.35 -8.57
C THR A 665 -16.18 12.03 -9.82
N SER A 666 -16.91 11.93 -10.94
CA SER A 666 -16.53 12.59 -12.19
C SER A 666 -16.77 14.10 -12.13
N GLY A 667 -16.04 14.88 -12.93
CA GLY A 667 -16.11 16.35 -12.96
C GLY A 667 -17.52 16.93 -13.10
N ASP A 668 -18.40 16.24 -13.85
CA ASP A 668 -19.85 16.44 -13.84
C ASP A 668 -20.48 15.22 -13.13
N SER A 669 -21.07 15.44 -11.94
CA SER A 669 -21.64 14.39 -11.11
C SER A 669 -23.03 14.80 -10.61
N PRO A 670 -24.12 14.23 -11.16
CA PRO A 670 -25.49 14.54 -10.71
C PRO A 670 -25.72 14.29 -9.21
N VAL A 671 -24.95 13.37 -8.61
CA VAL A 671 -24.98 13.10 -7.16
C VAL A 671 -24.44 14.31 -6.38
N VAL A 672 -23.33 14.91 -6.83
CA VAL A 672 -22.76 16.11 -6.18
C VAL A 672 -23.72 17.30 -6.33
N ASP A 673 -24.30 17.49 -7.50
CA ASP A 673 -25.25 18.58 -7.75
C ASP A 673 -26.55 18.42 -6.94
N ALA A 674 -27.04 17.18 -6.74
CA ALA A 674 -28.17 16.91 -5.85
C ALA A 674 -27.85 17.20 -4.37
N LEU A 675 -26.63 16.88 -3.90
CA LEU A 675 -26.20 17.20 -2.53
C LEU A 675 -26.04 18.71 -2.31
N ILE A 676 -25.59 19.46 -3.32
CA ILE A 676 -25.55 20.92 -3.32
C ILE A 676 -26.97 21.49 -3.20
N ALA A 677 -27.89 21.08 -4.09
CA ALA A 677 -29.28 21.54 -4.07
C ALA A 677 -29.99 21.19 -2.75
N ALA A 678 -29.64 20.07 -2.11
CA ALA A 678 -30.15 19.70 -0.79
C ALA A 678 -29.70 20.69 0.31
N ALA A 679 -28.43 21.11 0.30
CA ALA A 679 -27.88 22.07 1.26
C ALA A 679 -28.43 23.49 1.04
N GLU A 680 -28.51 23.93 -0.23
CA GLU A 680 -29.16 25.20 -0.62
C GLU A 680 -30.64 25.25 -0.19
N ALA A 681 -31.34 24.10 -0.22
CA ALA A 681 -32.69 23.94 0.30
C ALA A 681 -32.78 23.85 1.84
N GLY A 682 -31.68 24.11 2.57
CA GLY A 682 -31.64 24.16 4.03
C GLY A 682 -31.61 22.81 4.75
N LYS A 683 -31.32 21.70 4.05
CA LYS A 683 -31.17 20.37 4.66
C LYS A 683 -29.77 20.24 5.27
N GLN A 684 -29.64 19.45 6.34
CA GLN A 684 -28.32 19.12 6.87
C GLN A 684 -27.62 18.08 5.98
N VAL A 685 -26.68 18.52 5.15
CA VAL A 685 -25.93 17.62 4.26
C VAL A 685 -24.53 17.38 4.81
N VAL A 686 -24.15 16.11 4.93
CA VAL A 686 -22.80 15.67 5.30
C VAL A 686 -22.24 14.83 4.15
N ALA A 687 -21.07 15.20 3.65
CA ALA A 687 -20.37 14.44 2.61
C ALA A 687 -18.99 14.01 3.14
N LEU A 688 -18.78 12.69 3.28
CA LEU A 688 -17.43 12.17 3.51
C LEU A 688 -16.68 12.03 2.19
N VAL A 689 -15.50 12.62 2.10
CA VAL A 689 -14.76 12.80 0.85
C VAL A 689 -13.37 12.19 0.94
N GLU A 690 -13.15 11.13 0.18
CA GLU A 690 -11.84 10.51 0.07
C GLU A 690 -10.98 11.23 -0.99
N ILE A 691 -10.20 12.20 -0.54
CA ILE A 691 -9.32 12.99 -1.44
C ILE A 691 -8.11 12.17 -1.91
N LYS A 692 -7.61 11.21 -1.10
CA LYS A 692 -6.46 10.34 -1.44
C LYS A 692 -6.86 9.16 -2.34
N ALA A 693 -7.91 9.33 -3.16
CA ALA A 693 -8.32 8.37 -4.18
C ALA A 693 -7.44 8.50 -5.43
N ARG A 694 -6.61 7.48 -5.67
CA ARG A 694 -5.57 7.49 -6.72
C ARG A 694 -6.12 7.85 -8.09
N PHE A 695 -5.44 8.77 -8.77
CA PHE A 695 -5.72 9.31 -10.12
C PHE A 695 -6.95 10.23 -10.26
N ASP A 696 -7.76 10.39 -9.20
CA ASP A 696 -8.92 11.29 -9.18
C ASP A 696 -8.70 12.53 -8.29
N GLU A 697 -7.48 12.73 -7.76
CA GLU A 697 -7.22 13.64 -6.64
C GLU A 697 -7.56 15.10 -6.97
N GLN A 698 -7.18 15.57 -8.17
CA GLN A 698 -7.48 16.94 -8.64
C GLN A 698 -8.98 17.19 -8.82
N ALA A 699 -9.73 16.19 -9.28
CA ALA A 699 -11.18 16.28 -9.35
C ALA A 699 -11.77 16.37 -7.95
N ASN A 700 -11.30 15.52 -7.04
CA ASN A 700 -11.75 15.46 -5.64
C ASN A 700 -11.53 16.77 -4.87
N ILE A 701 -10.38 17.42 -5.03
CA ILE A 701 -10.12 18.76 -4.49
C ILE A 701 -11.13 19.79 -5.02
N LYS A 702 -11.40 19.78 -6.35
CA LYS A 702 -12.30 20.75 -6.98
C LYS A 702 -13.75 20.62 -6.50
N TRP A 703 -14.28 19.39 -6.38
CA TRP A 703 -15.67 19.19 -5.96
C TRP A 703 -15.87 19.22 -4.45
N ALA A 704 -14.84 18.93 -3.63
CA ALA A 704 -14.86 19.20 -2.19
C ALA A 704 -15.11 20.69 -1.92
N ARG A 705 -14.32 21.59 -2.55
CA ARG A 705 -14.52 23.04 -2.47
C ARG A 705 -15.91 23.49 -2.94
N LYS A 706 -16.48 22.84 -3.99
CA LYS A 706 -17.84 23.14 -4.49
C LYS A 706 -18.92 22.77 -3.45
N LEU A 707 -18.76 21.64 -2.76
CA LEU A 707 -19.67 21.20 -1.68
C LEU A 707 -19.60 22.14 -0.46
N GLU A 708 -18.39 22.48 0.00
CA GLU A 708 -18.18 23.40 1.13
C GLU A 708 -18.81 24.78 0.87
N GLN A 709 -18.63 25.33 -0.33
CA GLN A 709 -19.22 26.61 -0.75
C GLN A 709 -20.76 26.60 -0.75
N ALA A 710 -21.38 25.45 -0.98
CA ALA A 710 -22.83 25.26 -0.93
C ALA A 710 -23.37 25.03 0.50
N GLY A 711 -22.52 25.02 1.53
CA GLY A 711 -22.92 24.76 2.91
C GLY A 711 -23.05 23.27 3.27
N VAL A 712 -22.51 22.37 2.44
CA VAL A 712 -22.38 20.95 2.80
C VAL A 712 -21.25 20.80 3.83
N HIS A 713 -21.49 20.04 4.89
CA HIS A 713 -20.44 19.69 5.84
C HIS A 713 -19.57 18.58 5.25
N VAL A 714 -18.46 18.98 4.63
CA VAL A 714 -17.46 18.07 4.08
C VAL A 714 -16.53 17.56 5.19
N VAL A 715 -16.25 16.26 5.19
CA VAL A 715 -15.40 15.59 6.17
C VAL A 715 -14.45 14.64 5.44
N TYR A 716 -13.17 14.62 5.82
CA TYR A 716 -12.12 13.93 5.07
C TYR A 716 -11.77 12.52 5.57
N GLY A 717 -12.63 11.94 6.42
CA GLY A 717 -12.44 10.60 7.00
C GLY A 717 -11.84 10.63 8.40
N LEU A 718 -11.31 9.48 8.83
CA LEU A 718 -10.55 9.32 10.07
C LEU A 718 -9.05 9.32 9.74
N VAL A 719 -8.24 9.98 10.57
CA VAL A 719 -6.77 10.02 10.41
C VAL A 719 -6.21 8.60 10.32
N GLY A 720 -5.34 8.35 9.35
CA GLY A 720 -4.73 7.05 9.06
C GLY A 720 -5.65 6.02 8.39
N LEU A 721 -6.95 6.29 8.20
CA LEU A 721 -7.92 5.35 7.65
C LEU A 721 -8.66 5.90 6.41
N LYS A 722 -8.50 5.21 5.28
CA LYS A 722 -9.19 5.61 4.03
C LYS A 722 -10.67 5.21 4.06
N THR A 723 -11.56 6.15 3.76
CA THR A 723 -13.01 5.86 3.76
C THR A 723 -13.41 5.23 2.43
N HIS A 724 -13.77 3.94 2.44
CA HIS A 724 -14.06 3.18 1.21
C HIS A 724 -15.44 2.50 1.22
N CYS A 725 -16.18 2.56 2.32
CA CYS A 725 -17.60 2.18 2.33
C CYS A 725 -18.44 3.07 1.40
N LYS A 726 -19.54 2.52 0.87
CA LYS A 726 -20.46 3.23 -0.04
C LYS A 726 -21.85 3.26 0.56
N THR A 727 -22.05 4.21 1.48
CA THR A 727 -23.26 4.35 2.27
C THR A 727 -23.90 5.72 2.05
N CYS A 728 -25.23 5.75 2.00
CA CYS A 728 -26.03 6.95 1.96
C CYS A 728 -27.20 6.79 2.95
N LEU A 729 -27.41 7.78 3.81
CA LEU A 729 -28.40 7.81 4.88
C LEU A 729 -29.24 9.08 4.74
N VAL A 730 -30.52 8.90 4.46
CA VAL A 730 -31.51 9.98 4.35
C VAL A 730 -32.41 9.96 5.59
N VAL A 731 -32.46 11.07 6.31
CA VAL A 731 -33.29 11.25 7.51
C VAL A 731 -34.52 12.08 7.14
N ARG A 732 -35.71 11.48 7.23
CA ARG A 732 -36.96 12.05 6.74
C ARG A 732 -38.01 12.13 7.85
N ARG A 733 -38.75 13.24 7.91
CA ARG A 733 -39.91 13.39 8.79
C ARG A 733 -41.14 12.71 8.18
N GLU A 734 -41.82 11.87 8.94
CA GLU A 734 -43.10 11.26 8.55
C GLU A 734 -44.11 11.49 9.67
N GLY A 735 -44.94 12.53 9.51
CA GLY A 735 -45.87 12.99 10.53
C GLY A 735 -45.14 13.46 11.79
N SER A 736 -45.41 12.79 12.91
CA SER A 736 -44.73 13.01 14.20
C SER A 736 -43.44 12.21 14.38
N THR A 737 -43.08 11.35 13.43
CA THR A 737 -41.92 10.45 13.54
C THR A 737 -40.78 10.86 12.61
N ILE A 738 -39.57 10.37 12.90
CA ILE A 738 -38.42 10.46 12.00
C ILE A 738 -38.09 9.05 11.53
N ARG A 739 -37.93 8.87 10.22
CA ARG A 739 -37.53 7.62 9.59
C ARG A 739 -36.18 7.79 8.89
N ARG A 740 -35.43 6.69 8.85
CA ARG A 740 -34.14 6.59 8.16
C ARG A 740 -34.30 5.71 6.94
N TYR A 741 -33.81 6.18 5.80
CA TYR A 741 -33.75 5.44 4.55
C TYR A 741 -32.29 5.33 4.14
N CYS A 742 -31.86 4.11 3.82
CA CYS A 742 -30.46 3.77 3.66
C CYS A 742 -30.21 3.17 2.28
N HIS A 743 -29.05 3.47 1.70
CA HIS A 743 -28.45 2.71 0.61
C HIS A 743 -27.05 2.26 1.02
N ILE A 744 -26.74 0.97 0.84
CA ILE A 744 -25.42 0.37 1.11
C ILE A 744 -25.04 -0.44 -0.12
N GLY A 745 -23.95 -0.06 -0.79
CA GLY A 745 -23.52 -0.67 -2.05
C GLY A 745 -22.11 -1.26 -2.03
N THR A 746 -21.86 -2.17 -2.95
CA THR A 746 -20.50 -2.65 -3.27
C THR A 746 -19.73 -1.64 -4.14
N GLY A 747 -20.46 -0.85 -4.94
CA GLY A 747 -19.96 0.08 -5.96
C GLY A 747 -20.00 1.56 -5.58
N ASN A 748 -19.25 2.38 -6.32
CA ASN A 748 -19.16 3.84 -6.14
C ASN A 748 -20.43 4.57 -6.61
N TYR A 749 -20.68 5.76 -6.07
CA TYR A 749 -21.75 6.67 -6.50
C TYR A 749 -21.41 7.41 -7.82
N ASN A 750 -21.07 6.67 -8.87
CA ASN A 750 -20.62 7.21 -10.15
C ASN A 750 -21.37 6.55 -11.33
N PRO A 751 -22.26 7.29 -12.03
CA PRO A 751 -23.05 6.76 -13.13
C PRO A 751 -22.25 6.22 -14.33
N LYS A 752 -20.99 6.66 -14.53
CA LYS A 752 -20.13 6.16 -15.61
C LYS A 752 -19.60 4.76 -15.28
N THR A 753 -19.06 4.57 -14.06
CA THR A 753 -18.54 3.26 -13.65
C THR A 753 -19.67 2.25 -13.44
N ALA A 754 -20.86 2.67 -12.99
CA ALA A 754 -22.03 1.80 -12.82
C ALA A 754 -22.61 1.22 -14.14
N ARG A 755 -22.04 1.56 -15.30
CA ARG A 755 -22.32 0.92 -16.61
C ARG A 755 -21.25 -0.11 -17.04
N LEU A 756 -20.12 -0.13 -16.34
CA LEU A 756 -18.93 -0.93 -16.66
C LEU A 756 -18.61 -1.95 -15.56
N TYR A 757 -18.99 -1.65 -14.31
CA TYR A 757 -18.74 -2.46 -13.12
C TYR A 757 -20.03 -3.20 -12.74
N GLU A 758 -19.90 -4.47 -12.38
CA GLU A 758 -20.97 -5.26 -11.77
C GLU A 758 -20.98 -5.02 -10.27
N ASP A 759 -22.11 -4.58 -9.74
CA ASP A 759 -22.25 -4.13 -8.35
C ASP A 759 -23.66 -4.41 -7.84
N VAL A 760 -23.79 -4.71 -6.54
CA VAL A 760 -25.09 -4.83 -5.86
C VAL A 760 -25.26 -3.76 -4.80
N GLY A 761 -26.51 -3.33 -4.61
CA GLY A 761 -26.88 -2.31 -3.63
C GLY A 761 -28.16 -2.64 -2.89
N LEU A 762 -28.14 -2.55 -1.56
CA LEU A 762 -29.33 -2.70 -0.72
C LEU A 762 -29.90 -1.33 -0.39
N PHE A 763 -31.16 -1.10 -0.75
CA PHE A 763 -31.98 -0.04 -0.17
C PHE A 763 -32.86 -0.59 0.93
N THR A 764 -32.90 0.09 2.08
CA THR A 764 -33.68 -0.35 3.25
C THR A 764 -34.21 0.82 4.09
N ALA A 765 -35.33 0.58 4.77
CA ALA A 765 -35.86 1.43 5.83
C ALA A 765 -35.91 0.70 7.20
N ALA A 766 -35.12 -0.37 7.35
CA ALA A 766 -35.00 -1.15 8.57
C ALA A 766 -34.45 -0.28 9.73
N PRO A 767 -35.13 -0.20 10.90
CA PRO A 767 -34.73 0.66 11.99
C PRO A 767 -33.30 0.42 12.49
N GLU A 768 -32.90 -0.85 12.61
CA GLU A 768 -31.59 -1.24 13.15
C GLU A 768 -30.43 -0.92 12.19
N ILE A 769 -30.59 -1.19 10.88
CA ILE A 769 -29.58 -0.79 9.87
C ILE A 769 -29.47 0.75 9.80
N GLY A 770 -30.60 1.46 9.90
CA GLY A 770 -30.59 2.93 9.98
C GLY A 770 -29.94 3.46 11.25
N ALA A 771 -30.06 2.75 12.38
CA ALA A 771 -29.36 3.08 13.62
C ALA A 771 -27.85 2.83 13.46
N ASP A 772 -27.45 1.67 12.96
CA ASP A 772 -26.04 1.31 12.73
C ASP A 772 -25.35 2.30 11.77
N LEU A 773 -25.99 2.70 10.66
CA LEU A 773 -25.42 3.75 9.79
C LEU A 773 -25.38 5.12 10.47
N THR A 774 -26.34 5.45 11.35
CA THR A 774 -26.27 6.70 12.13
C THR A 774 -25.04 6.68 13.05
N ASP A 775 -24.81 5.56 13.73
CA ASP A 775 -23.67 5.34 14.61
C ASP A 775 -22.33 5.40 13.84
N LEU A 776 -22.28 4.76 12.66
CA LEU A 776 -21.12 4.79 11.76
C LEU A 776 -20.80 6.21 11.30
N PHE A 777 -21.79 6.95 10.80
CA PHE A 777 -21.56 8.34 10.40
C PHE A 777 -21.16 9.24 11.57
N ASN A 778 -21.61 8.97 12.81
CA ASN A 778 -21.19 9.73 13.98
C ASN A 778 -19.75 9.40 14.42
N THR A 779 -19.27 8.18 14.15
CA THR A 779 -17.86 7.78 14.30
C THR A 779 -16.99 8.41 13.21
N LEU A 780 -17.50 8.47 11.97
CA LEU A 780 -16.80 9.08 10.83
C LEU A 780 -16.72 10.62 10.88
N THR A 781 -17.56 11.31 11.66
CA THR A 781 -17.57 12.78 11.77
C THR A 781 -17.31 13.31 13.18
N GLY A 782 -16.78 12.49 14.09
CA GLY A 782 -16.57 12.91 15.47
C GLY A 782 -16.04 11.81 16.38
N TYR A 783 -15.82 12.16 17.66
CA TYR A 783 -15.12 11.33 18.65
C TYR A 783 -15.90 10.08 19.15
N SER A 784 -16.82 9.53 18.37
CA SER A 784 -17.58 8.33 18.75
C SER A 784 -16.71 7.08 18.53
N ARG A 785 -16.42 6.33 19.60
CA ARG A 785 -15.63 5.09 19.56
C ARG A 785 -16.52 3.85 19.57
N LYS A 786 -17.36 3.68 18.55
CA LYS A 786 -18.26 2.52 18.44
C LYS A 786 -17.66 1.41 17.58
N HIS A 787 -17.31 0.30 18.23
CA HIS A 787 -16.68 -0.87 17.59
C HIS A 787 -17.66 -2.01 17.28
N SER A 788 -18.88 -1.99 17.83
CA SER A 788 -19.89 -3.03 17.63
C SER A 788 -21.17 -2.48 16.99
N TYR A 789 -21.68 -3.21 16.00
CA TYR A 789 -22.89 -2.91 15.24
C TYR A 789 -23.82 -4.13 15.26
N ARG A 790 -25.08 -3.96 14.87
CA ARG A 790 -26.13 -4.99 15.01
C ARG A 790 -26.23 -5.86 13.76
N ASN A 791 -26.23 -5.22 12.60
CA ASN A 791 -26.43 -5.82 11.28
C ASN A 791 -25.33 -5.43 10.27
N LEU A 792 -24.33 -4.65 10.73
CA LEU A 792 -23.14 -4.30 9.95
C LEU A 792 -21.91 -5.00 10.52
N LEU A 793 -20.99 -5.39 9.65
CA LEU A 793 -19.59 -5.58 10.00
C LEU A 793 -18.80 -4.40 9.43
N VAL A 794 -18.01 -3.74 10.26
CA VAL A 794 -17.31 -2.49 9.91
C VAL A 794 -15.81 -2.67 10.13
N ALA A 795 -15.00 -2.30 9.14
CA ALA A 795 -13.54 -2.28 9.29
C ALA A 795 -13.07 -0.98 9.99
N PRO A 796 -12.00 -1.02 10.80
CA PRO A 796 -11.03 -2.13 10.88
C PRO A 796 -11.48 -3.33 11.73
N ASP A 797 -12.18 -3.12 12.84
CA ASP A 797 -12.26 -4.14 13.91
C ASP A 797 -13.18 -5.35 13.60
N GLY A 798 -14.26 -5.13 12.87
CA GLY A 798 -15.41 -6.05 12.82
C GLY A 798 -15.48 -7.00 11.61
N ILE A 799 -14.88 -6.67 10.47
CA ILE A 799 -15.04 -7.49 9.25
C ILE A 799 -14.24 -8.79 9.34
N ARG A 800 -12.95 -8.73 9.66
CA ARG A 800 -12.10 -9.95 9.72
C ARG A 800 -12.63 -10.93 10.79
N SER A 801 -12.80 -10.43 12.00
CA SER A 801 -13.33 -11.17 13.15
C SER A 801 -14.70 -11.78 12.86
N GLY A 802 -15.64 -11.00 12.32
CA GLY A 802 -16.99 -11.45 11.98
C GLY A 802 -17.03 -12.50 10.85
N ILE A 803 -16.16 -12.39 9.84
CA ILE A 803 -16.04 -13.43 8.79
C ILE A 803 -15.50 -14.73 9.38
N ILE A 804 -14.43 -14.67 10.19
CA ILE A 804 -13.81 -15.86 10.82
C ILE A 804 -14.78 -16.56 11.77
N GLU A 805 -15.53 -15.80 12.58
CA GLU A 805 -16.62 -16.32 13.44
C GLU A 805 -17.62 -17.16 12.62
N ARG A 806 -18.09 -16.63 11.49
CA ARG A 806 -19.07 -17.29 10.63
C ARG A 806 -18.52 -18.54 9.94
N ILE A 807 -17.24 -18.53 9.57
CA ILE A 807 -16.54 -19.73 9.09
C ILE A 807 -16.49 -20.80 10.20
N GLY A 808 -16.15 -20.42 11.44
CA GLY A 808 -16.16 -21.31 12.59
C GLY A 808 -17.53 -21.91 12.90
N ASN A 809 -18.59 -21.13 12.73
CA ASN A 809 -19.97 -21.60 12.90
C ASN A 809 -20.41 -22.61 11.82
N GLU A 810 -20.00 -22.44 10.55
CA GLU A 810 -20.23 -23.46 9.51
C GLU A 810 -19.51 -24.78 9.85
N ILE A 811 -18.27 -24.70 10.38
CA ILE A 811 -17.50 -25.87 10.83
C ILE A 811 -18.22 -26.60 11.96
N ALA A 812 -18.72 -25.88 12.96
CA ALA A 812 -19.45 -26.46 14.09
C ALA A 812 -20.72 -27.20 13.60
N ARG A 813 -21.55 -26.52 12.78
CA ARG A 813 -22.77 -27.10 12.21
C ARG A 813 -22.51 -28.30 11.32
N HIS A 814 -21.46 -28.28 10.51
CA HIS A 814 -21.06 -29.43 9.69
C HIS A 814 -20.69 -30.65 10.55
N ARG A 815 -19.94 -30.43 11.65
CA ARG A 815 -19.57 -31.49 12.61
C ARG A 815 -20.78 -32.05 13.38
N GLU A 816 -21.81 -31.24 13.59
CA GLU A 816 -23.11 -31.67 14.12
C GLU A 816 -23.96 -32.45 13.10
N GLY A 817 -23.52 -32.53 11.84
CA GLY A 817 -24.17 -33.28 10.76
C GLY A 817 -25.04 -32.43 9.82
N ASP A 818 -25.00 -31.10 9.93
CA ASP A 818 -25.77 -30.21 9.05
C ASP A 818 -25.21 -30.23 7.62
N ARG A 819 -25.99 -30.84 6.72
CA ARG A 819 -25.65 -30.99 5.30
C ARG A 819 -25.86 -29.70 4.49
N SER A 820 -26.43 -28.66 5.08
CA SER A 820 -26.53 -27.33 4.46
C SER A 820 -25.25 -26.49 4.64
N ALA A 821 -24.33 -26.92 5.51
CA ALA A 821 -23.10 -26.19 5.79
C ALA A 821 -22.21 -26.06 4.54
N ARG A 822 -21.93 -24.83 4.15
CA ARG A 822 -21.08 -24.44 3.00
C ARG A 822 -20.71 -22.96 3.11
N ILE A 823 -19.61 -22.59 2.48
CA ILE A 823 -19.16 -21.19 2.38
C ILE A 823 -19.10 -20.81 0.91
N ARG A 824 -19.77 -19.72 0.52
CA ARG A 824 -19.56 -19.10 -0.79
C ARG A 824 -19.06 -17.67 -0.67
N LEU A 825 -18.06 -17.31 -1.45
CA LEU A 825 -17.40 -16.01 -1.40
C LEU A 825 -17.21 -15.46 -2.80
N LYS A 826 -17.77 -14.29 -3.10
CA LYS A 826 -17.45 -13.51 -4.30
C LYS A 826 -16.75 -12.22 -3.89
N ALA A 827 -15.60 -11.93 -4.48
CA ALA A 827 -14.80 -10.73 -4.19
C ALA A 827 -13.88 -10.34 -5.37
N ASN A 828 -13.25 -9.17 -5.30
CA ASN A 828 -12.25 -8.76 -6.29
C ASN A 828 -10.87 -9.35 -5.96
N ALA A 829 -10.58 -9.54 -4.67
CA ALA A 829 -9.36 -10.20 -4.21
C ALA A 829 -9.54 -10.89 -2.85
N LEU A 830 -8.74 -11.95 -2.66
CA LEU A 830 -8.60 -12.72 -1.43
C LEU A 830 -7.11 -12.92 -1.15
N VAL A 831 -6.59 -12.21 -0.14
CA VAL A 831 -5.16 -12.25 0.24
C VAL A 831 -4.90 -12.26 1.74
N ASP A 832 -5.93 -12.02 2.58
CA ASP A 832 -5.79 -12.00 4.05
C ASP A 832 -5.58 -13.41 4.62
N GLU A 833 -4.44 -13.61 5.26
CA GLU A 833 -3.90 -14.87 5.76
C GLU A 833 -4.83 -15.51 6.79
N GLN A 834 -5.38 -14.72 7.72
CA GLN A 834 -6.27 -15.24 8.79
C GLN A 834 -7.60 -15.75 8.21
N ILE A 835 -8.16 -15.06 7.21
CA ILE A 835 -9.37 -15.51 6.51
C ILE A 835 -9.05 -16.74 5.63
N ILE A 836 -7.91 -16.76 4.94
CA ILE A 836 -7.50 -17.92 4.12
C ILE A 836 -7.30 -19.16 5.00
N ASP A 837 -6.66 -19.03 6.16
CA ASP A 837 -6.46 -20.13 7.11
C ASP A 837 -7.77 -20.62 7.74
N ALA A 838 -8.73 -19.72 8.01
CA ALA A 838 -10.07 -20.11 8.40
C ALA A 838 -10.77 -20.94 7.31
N LEU A 839 -10.64 -20.54 6.03
CA LEU A 839 -11.18 -21.30 4.89
C LEU A 839 -10.50 -22.67 4.71
N TYR A 840 -9.18 -22.77 4.96
CA TYR A 840 -8.49 -24.06 4.99
C TYR A 840 -9.01 -24.97 6.10
N ARG A 841 -9.17 -24.47 7.33
CA ARG A 841 -9.75 -25.25 8.44
C ARG A 841 -11.20 -25.67 8.18
N ALA A 842 -11.96 -24.86 7.43
CA ALA A 842 -13.30 -25.24 6.98
C ALA A 842 -13.26 -26.42 6.00
N SER A 843 -12.39 -26.36 5.00
CA SER A 843 -12.16 -27.46 4.06
C SER A 843 -11.68 -28.73 4.76
N GLN A 844 -10.75 -28.64 5.71
CA GLN A 844 -10.29 -29.78 6.53
C GLN A 844 -11.42 -30.41 7.36
N ALA A 845 -12.39 -29.60 7.80
CA ALA A 845 -13.57 -30.10 8.50
C ALA A 845 -14.63 -30.73 7.58
N GLY A 846 -14.43 -30.73 6.26
CA GLY A 846 -15.38 -31.26 5.26
C GLY A 846 -16.38 -30.24 4.72
N VAL A 847 -16.28 -28.96 5.11
CA VAL A 847 -17.17 -27.89 4.62
C VAL A 847 -16.82 -27.55 3.16
N PRO A 848 -17.78 -27.60 2.21
CA PRO A 848 -17.57 -27.11 0.85
C PRO A 848 -17.35 -25.59 0.82
N VAL A 849 -16.32 -25.16 0.09
CA VAL A 849 -15.95 -23.74 -0.05
C VAL A 849 -15.87 -23.37 -1.53
N GLU A 850 -16.73 -22.46 -1.97
CA GLU A 850 -16.85 -22.05 -3.38
C GLU A 850 -16.52 -20.55 -3.53
N ILE A 851 -15.43 -20.24 -4.24
CA ILE A 851 -14.87 -18.89 -4.32
C ILE A 851 -14.93 -18.36 -5.76
N VAL A 852 -15.47 -17.16 -5.94
CA VAL A 852 -15.48 -16.41 -7.21
C VAL A 852 -14.63 -15.14 -7.01
N VAL A 853 -13.37 -15.19 -7.43
CA VAL A 853 -12.40 -14.10 -7.28
C VAL A 853 -11.82 -13.71 -8.64
N ARG A 854 -12.20 -12.52 -9.12
CA ARG A 854 -11.79 -12.09 -10.47
C ARG A 854 -10.34 -11.63 -10.58
N GLY A 855 -9.78 -11.10 -9.49
CA GLY A 855 -8.44 -10.51 -9.45
C GLY A 855 -7.42 -11.41 -8.73
N ILE A 856 -6.87 -10.88 -7.65
CA ILE A 856 -5.78 -11.51 -6.88
C ILE A 856 -6.33 -12.58 -5.93
N CYS A 857 -5.79 -13.79 -6.00
CA CYS A 857 -6.03 -14.86 -5.03
C CYS A 857 -4.69 -15.36 -4.46
N ALA A 858 -4.49 -15.26 -3.15
CA ALA A 858 -3.35 -15.86 -2.44
C ALA A 858 -3.68 -17.26 -1.88
N LEU A 859 -4.95 -17.69 -1.91
CA LEU A 859 -5.35 -19.04 -1.54
C LEU A 859 -4.94 -20.04 -2.63
N ARG A 860 -4.33 -21.16 -2.22
CA ARG A 860 -3.95 -22.31 -3.05
C ARG A 860 -4.98 -23.45 -2.88
N PRO A 861 -5.82 -23.75 -3.89
CA PRO A 861 -6.79 -24.84 -3.81
C PRO A 861 -6.14 -26.21 -4.02
N ALA A 862 -6.86 -27.29 -3.70
CA ALA A 862 -6.46 -28.67 -3.94
C ALA A 862 -5.09 -29.10 -3.35
N ILE A 863 -4.68 -28.51 -2.22
CA ILE A 863 -3.63 -29.06 -1.35
C ILE A 863 -4.23 -30.29 -0.63
N PRO A 864 -3.65 -31.49 -0.78
CA PRO A 864 -4.16 -32.70 -0.14
C PRO A 864 -4.23 -32.59 1.39
N GLY A 865 -5.38 -32.88 1.97
CA GLY A 865 -5.63 -32.81 3.41
C GLY A 865 -5.78 -31.38 3.96
N VAL A 866 -5.92 -30.37 3.10
CA VAL A 866 -6.02 -28.95 3.48
C VAL A 866 -7.10 -28.24 2.68
N SER A 867 -6.99 -28.21 1.35
CA SER A 867 -7.90 -27.47 0.46
C SER A 867 -8.63 -28.34 -0.57
N ASP A 868 -8.84 -29.63 -0.26
CA ASP A 868 -9.59 -30.59 -1.09
C ASP A 868 -11.04 -30.15 -1.38
N ASN A 869 -11.67 -29.43 -0.43
CA ASN A 869 -13.06 -28.97 -0.53
C ASN A 869 -13.18 -27.51 -1.01
N ILE A 870 -12.08 -26.90 -1.49
CA ILE A 870 -12.06 -25.51 -1.98
C ILE A 870 -11.98 -25.46 -3.51
N THR A 871 -12.99 -24.86 -4.14
CA THR A 871 -12.98 -24.52 -5.57
C THR A 871 -12.87 -23.01 -5.75
N VAL A 872 -11.93 -22.56 -6.58
CA VAL A 872 -11.73 -21.13 -6.89
C VAL A 872 -11.91 -20.89 -8.39
N ARG A 873 -12.80 -19.95 -8.71
CA ARG A 873 -13.14 -19.51 -10.07
C ARG A 873 -12.91 -18.02 -10.27
N SER A 874 -12.73 -17.62 -11.51
CA SER A 874 -12.67 -16.23 -11.95
C SER A 874 -13.50 -16.03 -13.21
N ILE A 875 -14.30 -14.99 -13.24
CA ILE A 875 -15.09 -14.58 -14.40
C ILE A 875 -14.59 -13.19 -14.82
N LEU A 876 -14.25 -13.05 -16.10
CA LEU A 876 -13.92 -11.79 -16.76
C LEU A 876 -14.69 -11.75 -18.08
N GLY A 877 -15.12 -10.56 -18.51
CA GLY A 877 -15.93 -10.40 -19.71
C GLY A 877 -16.21 -8.93 -20.00
N ARG A 878 -17.37 -8.65 -20.60
CA ARG A 878 -17.83 -7.31 -20.95
C ARG A 878 -17.88 -6.35 -19.76
N PHE A 879 -18.38 -6.82 -18.62
CA PHE A 879 -18.47 -6.07 -17.38
C PHE A 879 -17.39 -6.50 -16.39
N LEU A 880 -16.99 -5.58 -15.53
CA LEU A 880 -16.00 -5.81 -14.51
C LEU A 880 -16.66 -6.32 -13.23
N GLU A 881 -16.64 -7.63 -13.01
CA GLU A 881 -17.11 -8.31 -11.79
C GLU A 881 -16.57 -7.60 -10.54
N HIS A 882 -17.42 -6.92 -9.75
CA HIS A 882 -16.95 -6.04 -8.68
C HIS A 882 -17.74 -6.12 -7.37
N SER A 883 -18.93 -6.73 -7.36
CA SER A 883 -19.64 -6.96 -6.11
C SER A 883 -18.89 -7.91 -5.18
N ARG A 884 -19.00 -7.65 -3.86
CA ARG A 884 -18.56 -8.57 -2.82
C ARG A 884 -19.78 -9.14 -2.11
N ILE A 885 -19.89 -10.46 -2.11
CA ILE A 885 -21.03 -11.22 -1.59
C ILE A 885 -20.46 -12.41 -0.81
N PHE A 886 -21.00 -12.68 0.38
CA PHE A 886 -20.60 -13.81 1.23
C PHE A 886 -21.86 -14.57 1.63
N GLN A 887 -21.84 -15.91 1.51
CA GLN A 887 -22.90 -16.80 1.97
C GLN A 887 -22.33 -17.78 2.99
N PHE A 888 -23.03 -17.94 4.11
CA PHE A 888 -22.82 -18.99 5.10
C PHE A 888 -24.05 -19.88 5.13
N GLY A 889 -23.91 -21.12 4.64
CA GLY A 889 -25.01 -21.98 4.23
C GLY A 889 -25.90 -22.46 5.38
N ALA A 890 -25.30 -23.02 6.43
CA ALA A 890 -26.05 -23.54 7.58
C ALA A 890 -26.50 -22.45 8.56
N GLN A 891 -26.01 -21.23 8.40
CA GLN A 891 -26.49 -20.04 9.11
C GLN A 891 -27.60 -19.27 8.36
N ASP A 892 -27.87 -19.61 7.08
CA ASP A 892 -28.74 -18.87 6.15
C ASP A 892 -28.42 -17.36 6.11
N GLU A 893 -27.13 -17.02 6.16
CA GLU A 893 -26.67 -15.63 6.13
C GLU A 893 -26.10 -15.24 4.76
N PHE A 894 -26.52 -14.06 4.28
CA PHE A 894 -25.91 -13.37 3.16
C PHE A 894 -25.42 -11.99 3.58
N TRP A 895 -24.20 -11.64 3.16
CA TRP A 895 -23.58 -10.35 3.42
C TRP A 895 -23.13 -9.72 2.11
N ILE A 896 -23.35 -8.41 1.96
CA ILE A 896 -22.85 -7.62 0.82
C ILE A 896 -22.11 -6.38 1.31
N GLY A 897 -21.16 -5.86 0.53
CA GLY A 897 -20.60 -4.53 0.81
C GLY A 897 -19.27 -4.22 0.15
N SER A 898 -18.51 -3.31 0.74
CA SER A 898 -17.38 -2.63 0.09
C SER A 898 -16.02 -3.31 0.26
N ALA A 899 -15.88 -4.20 1.25
CA ALA A 899 -14.62 -4.87 1.58
C ALA A 899 -14.30 -6.04 0.63
N ASP A 900 -13.10 -6.02 0.06
CA ASP A 900 -12.40 -7.24 -0.38
C ASP A 900 -11.59 -7.81 0.81
N MET A 901 -11.19 -9.08 0.73
CA MET A 901 -10.47 -9.76 1.81
C MET A 901 -8.96 -9.50 1.69
N MET A 902 -8.55 -8.26 2.01
CA MET A 902 -7.15 -7.82 1.99
C MET A 902 -6.82 -6.93 3.18
N HIS A 903 -5.60 -7.01 3.72
CA HIS A 903 -5.10 -6.14 4.80
C HIS A 903 -5.52 -4.67 4.70
N ARG A 904 -5.31 -4.02 3.55
CA ARG A 904 -5.66 -2.59 3.41
C ARG A 904 -7.16 -2.30 3.55
N ASN A 905 -8.03 -3.27 3.28
CA ASN A 905 -9.47 -3.18 3.42
C ASN A 905 -9.92 -3.52 4.85
N LEU A 906 -9.19 -4.41 5.52
CA LEU A 906 -9.54 -4.91 6.85
C LEU A 906 -8.87 -4.13 7.99
N ASP A 907 -7.74 -3.46 7.76
CA ASP A 907 -6.94 -2.79 8.80
C ASP A 907 -6.79 -1.27 8.58
N ARG A 908 -6.77 -0.82 7.31
CA ARG A 908 -6.41 0.57 6.94
C ARG A 908 -7.53 1.35 6.24
N ARG A 909 -8.76 0.84 6.31
CA ARG A 909 -9.94 1.43 5.67
C ARG A 909 -11.16 1.30 6.55
N VAL A 910 -12.07 2.27 6.43
CA VAL A 910 -13.45 2.09 6.86
C VAL A 910 -14.23 1.48 5.70
N GLU A 911 -14.52 0.20 5.84
CA GLU A 911 -15.36 -0.61 4.96
C GLU A 911 -16.63 -1.05 5.71
N VAL A 912 -17.68 -1.43 4.98
CA VAL A 912 -18.93 -1.95 5.55
C VAL A 912 -19.36 -3.20 4.79
N LEU A 913 -19.73 -4.25 5.51
CA LEU A 913 -20.63 -5.31 5.05
C LEU A 913 -21.98 -5.19 5.79
N VAL A 914 -23.09 -5.42 5.10
CA VAL A 914 -24.45 -5.46 5.67
C VAL A 914 -25.08 -6.84 5.47
N LYS A 915 -25.75 -7.33 6.50
CA LYS A 915 -26.56 -8.56 6.42
C LYS A 915 -27.82 -8.31 5.59
N VAL A 916 -28.10 -9.19 4.64
CA VAL A 916 -29.33 -9.17 3.84
C VAL A 916 -30.28 -10.23 4.40
N GLU A 917 -31.34 -9.80 5.09
CA GLU A 917 -32.25 -10.72 5.81
C GLU A 917 -33.50 -11.10 5.00
N ASN A 918 -33.91 -10.30 4.02
CA ASN A 918 -35.14 -10.51 3.27
C ASN A 918 -35.01 -11.74 2.33
N PRO A 919 -35.81 -12.82 2.50
CA PRO A 919 -35.63 -14.07 1.75
C PRO A 919 -35.74 -13.92 0.22
N ARG A 920 -36.45 -12.89 -0.26
CA ARG A 920 -36.54 -12.61 -1.71
C ARG A 920 -35.27 -11.97 -2.27
N LEU A 921 -34.46 -11.34 -1.42
CA LEU A 921 -33.19 -10.73 -1.80
C LEU A 921 -32.03 -11.70 -1.61
N THR A 922 -32.05 -12.53 -0.55
CA THR A 922 -31.08 -13.62 -0.37
C THR A 922 -31.15 -14.62 -1.52
N GLN A 923 -32.33 -14.98 -2.01
CA GLN A 923 -32.47 -15.82 -3.20
C GLN A 923 -31.84 -15.17 -4.46
N GLN A 924 -31.98 -13.85 -4.66
CA GLN A 924 -31.34 -13.17 -5.78
C GLN A 924 -29.80 -13.24 -5.69
N LEU A 925 -29.23 -13.11 -4.49
CA LEU A 925 -27.79 -13.29 -4.25
C LEU A 925 -27.36 -14.75 -4.44
N ALA A 926 -28.18 -15.71 -4.02
CA ALA A 926 -27.96 -17.14 -4.26
C ALA A 926 -27.90 -17.45 -5.77
N ASP A 927 -28.83 -16.89 -6.56
CA ASP A 927 -28.86 -17.10 -8.00
C ASP A 927 -27.63 -16.52 -8.73
N ILE A 928 -27.01 -15.46 -8.20
CA ILE A 928 -25.72 -14.93 -8.72
C ILE A 928 -24.63 -15.98 -8.52
N PHE A 929 -24.53 -16.55 -7.32
CA PHE A 929 -23.60 -17.66 -7.05
C PHE A 929 -23.89 -18.89 -7.92
N ASP A 930 -25.14 -19.33 -8.00
CA ASP A 930 -25.52 -20.51 -8.80
C ASP A 930 -25.23 -20.28 -10.30
N SER A 931 -25.35 -19.04 -10.79
CA SER A 931 -24.94 -18.66 -12.14
C SER A 931 -23.40 -18.64 -12.33
N ALA A 932 -22.64 -18.16 -11.34
CA ALA A 932 -21.17 -18.10 -11.42
C ALA A 932 -20.49 -19.47 -11.24
N LEU A 933 -21.13 -20.37 -10.47
CA LEU A 933 -20.59 -21.67 -10.07
C LEU A 933 -21.12 -22.85 -10.91
N ASP A 934 -22.14 -22.65 -11.76
CA ASP A 934 -22.61 -23.66 -12.73
C ASP A 934 -21.42 -24.27 -13.50
N PRO A 935 -21.25 -25.60 -13.57
CA PRO A 935 -20.16 -26.25 -14.30
C PRO A 935 -20.00 -25.82 -15.76
N ARG A 936 -21.06 -25.31 -16.39
CA ARG A 936 -21.06 -24.81 -17.77
C ARG A 936 -20.60 -23.36 -17.91
N THR A 937 -20.50 -22.62 -16.80
CA THR A 937 -20.19 -21.20 -16.84
C THR A 937 -18.76 -20.94 -17.30
N ARG A 938 -18.64 -20.11 -18.34
CA ARG A 938 -17.38 -19.63 -18.91
C ARG A 938 -16.58 -18.88 -17.86
N CYS A 939 -15.44 -19.44 -17.46
CA CYS A 939 -14.60 -18.92 -16.39
C CYS A 939 -13.16 -19.45 -16.50
N TRP A 940 -12.30 -19.04 -15.56
CA TRP A 940 -11.04 -19.73 -15.26
C TRP A 940 -11.11 -20.38 -13.89
N VAL A 941 -10.53 -21.57 -13.74
CA VAL A 941 -10.38 -22.29 -12.47
C VAL A 941 -8.91 -22.22 -12.04
N LEU A 942 -8.66 -22.01 -10.76
CA LEU A 942 -7.31 -22.00 -10.18
C LEU A 942 -6.87 -23.42 -9.80
N GLY A 943 -5.67 -23.82 -10.23
CA GLY A 943 -5.03 -25.09 -9.89
C GLY A 943 -4.13 -25.00 -8.65
N HIS A 944 -3.73 -26.18 -8.15
CA HIS A 944 -2.80 -26.36 -7.02
C HIS A 944 -1.41 -25.73 -7.22
N ASP A 945 -0.99 -25.60 -8.47
CA ASP A 945 0.26 -24.99 -8.93
C ASP A 945 0.18 -23.46 -8.99
N GLY A 946 -1.00 -22.87 -8.77
CA GLY A 946 -1.29 -21.45 -8.97
C GLY A 946 -1.67 -21.08 -10.41
N GLY A 947 -1.71 -22.04 -11.33
CA GLY A 947 -2.10 -21.82 -12.72
C GLY A 947 -3.61 -21.62 -12.87
N TRP A 948 -4.02 -20.79 -13.84
CA TRP A 948 -5.43 -20.57 -14.18
C TRP A 948 -5.78 -21.25 -15.50
N THR A 949 -6.66 -22.25 -15.46
CA THR A 949 -7.13 -22.99 -16.65
C THR A 949 -8.51 -22.49 -17.08
N ALA A 950 -8.72 -22.31 -18.39
CA ALA A 950 -10.03 -21.95 -18.93
C ALA A 950 -11.03 -23.11 -18.76
N SER A 951 -12.30 -22.78 -18.48
CA SER A 951 -13.37 -23.71 -18.17
C SER A 951 -14.72 -23.20 -18.73
N PRO A 952 -15.65 -24.07 -19.13
CA PRO A 952 -15.49 -25.53 -19.21
C PRO A 952 -14.65 -25.97 -20.43
N GLY A 953 -14.34 -27.27 -20.50
CA GLY A 953 -13.68 -27.87 -21.66
C GLY A 953 -14.57 -27.93 -22.90
N ALA A 954 -13.95 -28.20 -24.07
CA ALA A 954 -14.59 -28.09 -25.38
C ALA A 954 -15.86 -28.95 -25.59
N ASP A 955 -16.00 -30.06 -24.87
CA ASP A 955 -17.14 -31.00 -24.99
C ASP A 955 -18.37 -30.61 -24.13
N VAL A 956 -18.34 -29.44 -23.48
CA VAL A 956 -19.41 -28.96 -22.58
C VAL A 956 -20.13 -27.77 -23.20
N GLU A 957 -21.46 -27.74 -23.11
CA GLU A 957 -22.26 -26.55 -23.46
C GLU A 957 -21.79 -25.34 -22.64
N VAL A 958 -21.22 -24.32 -23.30
CA VAL A 958 -20.69 -23.12 -22.63
C VAL A 958 -21.80 -22.12 -22.36
N ARG A 959 -21.90 -21.65 -21.11
CA ARG A 959 -22.81 -20.59 -20.67
C ARG A 959 -22.02 -19.34 -20.30
N ASP A 960 -22.34 -18.19 -20.89
CA ASP A 960 -21.72 -16.91 -20.48
C ASP A 960 -22.52 -16.26 -19.33
N HIS A 961 -21.86 -16.06 -18.18
CA HIS A 961 -22.49 -15.57 -16.95
C HIS A 961 -23.19 -14.22 -17.14
N GLN A 962 -22.50 -13.26 -17.75
CA GLN A 962 -22.96 -11.88 -17.89
C GLN A 962 -24.06 -11.78 -18.94
N THR A 963 -23.95 -12.52 -20.03
CA THR A 963 -24.97 -12.61 -21.08
C THR A 963 -26.26 -13.22 -20.57
N ASP A 964 -26.17 -14.26 -19.75
CA ASP A 964 -27.36 -14.91 -19.20
C ASP A 964 -28.05 -14.05 -18.12
N LEU A 965 -27.27 -13.28 -17.33
CA LEU A 965 -27.81 -12.22 -16.47
C LEU A 965 -28.47 -11.10 -17.28
N MET A 966 -27.84 -10.58 -18.34
CA MET A 966 -28.44 -9.59 -19.25
C MET A 966 -29.79 -10.09 -19.82
N ALA A 967 -29.86 -11.35 -20.25
CA ALA A 967 -31.09 -11.98 -20.73
C ALA A 967 -32.13 -12.19 -19.61
N ARG A 968 -31.70 -12.52 -18.40
CA ARG A 968 -32.57 -12.69 -17.23
C ARG A 968 -33.26 -11.38 -16.83
N TYR A 969 -32.50 -10.28 -16.66
CA TYR A 969 -33.06 -8.98 -16.28
C TYR A 969 -33.99 -8.41 -17.35
N ARG A 970 -33.67 -8.57 -18.64
CA ARG A 970 -34.56 -8.21 -19.76
C ARG A 970 -35.89 -8.99 -19.73
N ARG A 971 -35.85 -10.31 -19.49
CA ARG A 971 -37.06 -11.15 -19.35
C ARG A 971 -37.89 -10.77 -18.12
N ALA A 972 -37.25 -10.50 -16.99
CA ALA A 972 -37.93 -10.07 -15.76
C ALA A 972 -38.66 -8.73 -15.95
N ALA A 973 -38.03 -7.76 -16.60
CA ALA A 973 -38.67 -6.49 -16.94
C ALA A 973 -39.86 -6.69 -17.91
N ALA A 974 -39.68 -7.45 -18.99
CA ALA A 974 -40.72 -7.69 -19.99
C ALA A 974 -41.93 -8.48 -19.48
N GLY A 975 -41.77 -9.31 -18.44
CA GLY A 975 -42.88 -10.00 -17.76
C GLY A 975 -43.54 -9.19 -16.65
N SER A 976 -43.09 -7.96 -16.40
CA SER A 976 -43.61 -7.05 -15.36
C SER A 976 -44.30 -5.79 -15.91
N ALA A 977 -44.28 -5.64 -17.24
CA ALA A 977 -45.00 -4.64 -18.03
C ALA A 977 -46.26 -5.26 -18.66
#